data_AF-A0A420XVW5-F1
#
_entry.id   AF-A0A420XVW5-F1
#
_cell.length_a   1.000
_cell.length_b   1.000
_cell.length_c   1.000
_cell.angle_alpha   90.00
_cell.angle_beta   90.00
_cell.angle_gamma   90.00
#
_symmetry.space_group_name_H-M   'P 1'
#
loop_
_entity.id
_entity.type
_entity.pdbx_description
1 polymer ?
#
loop_
_entity_poly.entity_id
_entity_poly.type
_entity_poly.pdbx_seq_one_letter_code
_entity_poly.pdbx_strand_id
1 'polypeptide(L)'
;MPVLNGSYRMICSLIFVTVVLMIMGATFHMGLAGDILQLAPWSQNENPHAPATPTPATPPTQPYVPAEGTNGGDDKHLDRVSPTNGAGLPKVIGLVFYGRKEVVSILDCYLKRNMKDNGGILDEVIFAINTGNQDDLAYLEELLVTHSGYSKHVAEGEYDPRFWFSNWEAVSDPDAVYVKIDDDVVFIEDDTIGHVVNRLVSNPKYFAVSANVVNNPALSWVHSRLGVYEPYWPEMHPPKSKPAASWRASELPAFEGPITGPEGFDPDGNTEAPYEGHRWLPVRNDSFDINDSPSRTLTYDAYGPSWLNWAASAQTHYSFLQHVEENKTSKYKFDIWDYGYERLSINFFVLRGKDVLDVFPFPEKDDELYLTTIRPKELRRHVVVDGTGIATHFAFRTQRDAHGGKGLAWTDALDRYRAYAQEKWRFSAVWLHRLGCPTSVILPIFFSLRYLVAMKLWTLAGFICPVASGFLYSNNSNQTLLPLTFTPLPVGSITPRGWLQSELMAMANGLAGHEHDFYVFVSNSRWLQASGGTDYSNLNEALPYWFNGIVPLAYSLNDARLKEQVHSVASTVLSLQSSDGWIGPEIPAERNFWGRTPLFLGLTQLAEANATWERPIVDALGRFMVLTNSMLHNSSFGFNRCASTIDCRWGQVRVADMILTIQWLLDKQKSGPSLTSVLWDNMQMFNDQTQYKWTDWYRPGTYPEVVADPTPSNPQFPYMHGVNVGQGLKSSAVIRRFTKDNSLLDAGLVAVNWTFTYHGAASGTILADEIIRDMNPYMGSELCTAVETAYSMSYLYEATGHYDYADRAELAIFNALPVMLTADMWAHQYMSQPNQPWAWNNSDGIFTTSNSGVATSFGLEPQYPCCTVNHPQGYPKFLTHSWATTSTGLAHMLLGPSTVTTSLAGSEVTIVCNTNYPFDNTLQYTITADAPFDLSLRVPGWSSPSTSSIIVNGTRIEFTPDSVTRMHKLQMQGGTTTITYTLNADIRIVNRQNNAVAVYVGSLLYALDVGSANVSTIAHAYGDPHGSGITDPPYPQLRDYYLYNTSAWNIAIDVSTLLYHPMNSSATPGTLTSGVFDYYTTPTWISVKGCQIPWGLYKGKVPDAVPAATAGSCVPGTVKEYTLIPYGAAKIHMSELPTVDLSGLVAEDEKEKAFRVQGGIDD
;
A
#
# COMPACT_ATOMS: atom_id res chain seq x y z
N MET A 1 14.79 70.54 -16.89
CA MET A 1 16.05 70.40 -17.66
C MET A 1 16.88 69.31 -16.99
N PRO A 2 17.56 68.43 -17.74
CA PRO A 2 16.94 67.23 -18.34
C PRO A 2 17.75 65.94 -17.99
N VAL A 3 17.45 64.70 -18.43
CA VAL A 3 16.51 64.14 -19.43
C VAL A 3 15.75 62.93 -18.83
N LEU A 4 14.58 62.60 -19.37
CA LEU A 4 13.90 61.31 -19.26
C LEU A 4 13.35 60.94 -20.65
N ASN A 5 13.24 59.64 -20.95
CA ASN A 5 12.28 58.98 -21.87
C ASN A 5 12.24 59.30 -23.39
N GLY A 6 11.73 58.29 -24.12
CA GLY A 6 11.40 58.33 -25.56
C GLY A 6 11.68 56.97 -26.23
N SER A 7 10.93 55.88 -25.99
CA SER A 7 9.53 55.61 -26.34
C SER A 7 9.24 55.47 -27.85
N TYR A 8 8.70 54.31 -28.23
CA TYR A 8 7.68 54.09 -29.27
C TYR A 8 7.89 54.64 -30.70
N ARG A 9 8.11 53.72 -31.66
CA ARG A 9 7.30 53.48 -32.89
C ARG A 9 8.15 52.90 -34.02
N MET A 10 7.95 51.62 -34.35
CA MET A 10 8.24 50.90 -35.62
C MET A 10 8.13 49.39 -35.30
N ILE A 11 7.57 48.46 -36.08
CA ILE A 11 6.85 48.47 -37.36
C ILE A 11 5.80 47.34 -37.28
N CYS A 12 4.55 47.57 -37.68
CA CYS A 12 3.63 46.49 -38.04
C CYS A 12 4.02 45.92 -39.42
N SER A 13 3.80 44.62 -39.65
CA SER A 13 3.75 43.98 -40.98
C SER A 13 5.02 43.34 -41.60
N LEU A 14 5.94 42.71 -40.83
CA LEU A 14 7.11 42.04 -41.48
C LEU A 14 7.71 40.74 -40.89
N ILE A 15 7.07 40.06 -39.93
CA ILE A 15 7.59 38.77 -39.39
C ILE A 15 6.63 37.58 -39.65
N PHE A 16 5.50 37.80 -40.31
CA PHE A 16 4.53 36.74 -40.65
C PHE A 16 4.80 36.03 -42.01
N VAL A 17 5.91 36.34 -42.69
CA VAL A 17 6.17 35.87 -44.08
C VAL A 17 7.44 35.01 -44.21
N THR A 18 8.37 35.04 -43.24
CA THR A 18 9.74 34.56 -43.47
C THR A 18 10.02 33.11 -43.06
N VAL A 19 9.21 32.49 -42.18
CA VAL A 19 9.43 31.09 -41.74
C VAL A 19 8.63 30.07 -42.56
N VAL A 20 7.52 30.49 -43.17
CA VAL A 20 6.68 29.65 -44.05
C VAL A 20 7.37 29.36 -45.41
N LEU A 21 8.47 30.04 -45.73
CA LEU A 21 9.14 29.99 -47.04
C LEU A 21 10.53 29.31 -47.05
N MET A 22 10.93 28.57 -46.00
CA MET A 22 12.28 27.97 -45.93
C MET A 22 12.38 26.44 -45.99
N ILE A 23 11.28 25.67 -46.07
CA ILE A 23 11.33 24.19 -46.14
C ILE A 23 10.49 23.60 -47.29
N MET A 24 10.30 24.33 -48.39
CA MET A 24 9.85 23.78 -49.68
C MET A 24 10.50 24.55 -50.83
N GLY A 25 11.60 24.04 -51.39
CA GLY A 25 12.30 24.76 -52.47
C GLY A 25 13.67 24.24 -52.92
N ALA A 26 13.93 22.93 -52.89
CA ALA A 26 15.15 22.31 -53.41
C ALA A 26 14.85 21.19 -54.42
N THR A 27 14.07 21.52 -55.44
CA THR A 27 14.01 20.82 -56.74
C THR A 27 15.30 21.16 -57.53
N PHE A 28 15.87 20.36 -58.44
CA PHE A 28 15.45 19.18 -59.23
C PHE A 28 16.70 18.65 -59.95
N HIS A 29 16.85 17.35 -60.29
CA HIS A 29 17.32 16.87 -61.62
C HIS A 29 17.60 15.34 -61.69
N MET A 30 17.04 14.70 -62.74
CA MET A 30 17.45 13.43 -63.38
C MET A 30 17.38 12.12 -62.53
N GLY A 31 16.90 10.98 -63.02
CA GLY A 31 16.23 10.67 -64.30
C GLY A 31 16.19 9.15 -64.59
N LEU A 32 15.25 8.74 -65.46
CA LEU A 32 15.13 7.43 -66.14
C LEU A 32 14.72 6.18 -65.33
N ALA A 33 14.03 5.28 -66.05
CA ALA A 33 13.63 3.93 -65.64
C ALA A 33 14.50 2.87 -66.33
N GLY A 34 14.58 1.64 -65.79
CA GLY A 34 15.30 0.54 -66.42
C GLY A 34 15.48 -0.73 -65.57
N ASP A 35 14.47 -1.60 -65.60
CA ASP A 35 14.56 -3.04 -65.88
C ASP A 35 15.58 -4.01 -65.19
N ILE A 36 14.99 -5.00 -64.48
CA ILE A 36 15.09 -6.46 -64.77
C ILE A 36 16.26 -7.34 -64.17
N LEU A 37 15.89 -8.57 -63.73
CA LEU A 37 16.71 -9.74 -63.26
C LEU A 37 17.42 -9.59 -61.88
N GLN A 38 17.64 -10.61 -61.03
CA GLN A 38 17.10 -11.98 -60.87
C GLN A 38 17.49 -12.56 -59.48
N LEU A 39 16.68 -13.50 -58.98
CA LEU A 39 17.02 -14.69 -58.14
C LEU A 39 17.99 -14.61 -56.94
N ALA A 40 17.53 -15.19 -55.82
CA ALA A 40 18.29 -15.63 -54.63
C ALA A 40 19.35 -16.73 -55.00
N PRO A 41 20.34 -17.14 -54.14
CA PRO A 41 20.21 -17.28 -52.67
C PRO A 41 21.42 -17.05 -51.71
N TRP A 42 21.07 -16.86 -50.42
CA TRP A 42 21.75 -17.29 -49.16
C TRP A 42 23.03 -16.58 -48.61
N SER A 43 22.85 -15.95 -47.43
CA SER A 43 23.51 -16.25 -46.12
C SER A 43 24.19 -15.09 -45.34
N GLN A 44 23.88 -15.09 -44.01
CA GLN A 44 24.51 -14.47 -42.83
C GLN A 44 24.66 -12.91 -42.65
N ASN A 45 23.85 -12.41 -41.70
CA ASN A 45 24.12 -11.51 -40.55
C ASN A 45 24.96 -10.21 -40.68
N GLU A 46 24.30 -9.05 -40.46
CA GLU A 46 24.46 -8.09 -39.33
C GLU A 46 23.78 -6.74 -39.74
N ASN A 47 22.70 -6.27 -39.08
CA ASN A 47 22.65 -5.37 -37.89
C ASN A 47 22.93 -3.87 -38.25
N PRO A 48 22.35 -2.81 -37.62
CA PRO A 48 21.26 -2.69 -36.65
C PRO A 48 20.08 -1.76 -37.12
N HIS A 49 19.19 -1.37 -36.19
CA HIS A 49 18.06 -0.42 -36.34
C HIS A 49 16.74 -0.95 -36.95
N ALA A 50 15.97 -1.64 -36.11
CA ALA A 50 14.50 -1.54 -36.09
C ALA A 50 14.06 -1.36 -34.62
N PRO A 51 13.07 -0.50 -34.31
CA PRO A 51 12.52 -0.44 -32.96
C PRO A 51 11.77 -1.74 -32.67
N ALA A 52 12.10 -2.40 -31.55
CA ALA A 52 11.46 -3.65 -31.16
C ALA A 52 10.00 -3.40 -30.74
N THR A 53 9.13 -4.33 -31.11
CA THR A 53 7.72 -4.42 -30.71
C THR A 53 7.61 -4.46 -29.18
N PRO A 54 6.70 -3.70 -28.54
CA PRO A 54 6.53 -3.75 -27.10
C PRO A 54 5.93 -5.10 -26.66
N THR A 55 6.53 -5.71 -25.64
CA THR A 55 6.03 -6.91 -24.97
C THR A 55 4.79 -6.56 -24.12
N PRO A 56 3.73 -7.40 -24.07
CA PRO A 56 2.57 -7.14 -23.22
C PRO A 56 2.94 -7.17 -21.73
N ALA A 57 2.37 -6.26 -20.94
CA ALA A 57 2.55 -6.21 -19.48
C ALA A 57 1.68 -7.25 -18.75
N THR A 58 2.19 -7.78 -17.64
CA THR A 58 1.52 -8.80 -16.83
C THR A 58 0.47 -8.16 -15.89
N PRO A 59 -0.78 -8.65 -15.82
CA PRO A 59 -1.78 -8.12 -14.88
C PRO A 59 -1.56 -8.63 -13.43
N PRO A 60 -2.17 -7.99 -12.42
CA PRO A 60 -2.05 -8.41 -11.02
C PRO A 60 -2.66 -9.80 -10.76
N THR A 61 -2.29 -10.43 -9.64
CA THR A 61 -2.79 -11.75 -9.22
C THR A 61 -3.13 -11.82 -7.72
N GLN A 62 -4.39 -11.50 -7.39
CA GLN A 62 -5.05 -11.87 -6.14
C GLN A 62 -6.52 -12.24 -6.46
N PRO A 63 -7.06 -13.36 -5.98
CA PRO A 63 -8.50 -13.64 -6.01
C PRO A 63 -9.21 -12.93 -4.87
N TYR A 64 -10.43 -12.43 -5.12
CA TYR A 64 -11.28 -11.78 -4.13
C TYR A 64 -12.27 -12.80 -3.56
N VAL A 65 -12.46 -12.78 -2.23
CA VAL A 65 -13.42 -13.63 -1.53
C VAL A 65 -14.77 -12.90 -1.48
N PRO A 66 -15.86 -13.43 -2.08
CA PRO A 66 -17.19 -12.85 -1.92
C PRO A 66 -17.63 -12.90 -0.46
N ALA A 67 -18.23 -11.81 0.03
CA ALA A 67 -18.79 -11.79 1.39
C ALA A 67 -19.93 -12.83 1.51
N GLU A 68 -19.92 -13.62 2.60
CA GLU A 68 -20.92 -14.65 2.85
C GLU A 68 -22.33 -14.06 2.90
N GLY A 69 -23.20 -14.54 2.01
CA GLY A 69 -24.63 -14.25 2.06
C GLY A 69 -25.27 -14.93 3.27
N THR A 70 -25.90 -14.15 4.15
CA THR A 70 -26.71 -14.69 5.24
C THR A 70 -27.91 -15.44 4.66
N ASN A 71 -28.02 -16.74 4.98
CA ASN A 71 -29.06 -17.59 4.43
C ASN A 71 -30.47 -17.27 4.99
N GLY A 72 -31.35 -16.79 4.11
CA GLY A 72 -32.79 -17.08 4.13
C GLY A 72 -33.68 -16.25 5.07
N GLY A 73 -34.40 -15.27 4.49
CA GLY A 73 -35.54 -14.63 5.16
C GLY A 73 -36.09 -13.39 4.46
N ASP A 74 -37.05 -13.58 3.56
CA ASP A 74 -37.86 -12.56 2.86
C ASP A 74 -37.10 -11.44 2.12
N ASP A 75 -37.16 -11.49 0.78
CA ASP A 75 -36.87 -10.37 -0.12
C ASP A 75 -37.97 -9.27 0.00
N LYS A 76 -38.01 -8.63 1.17
CA LYS A 76 -38.76 -7.39 1.39
C LYS A 76 -37.98 -6.29 0.71
N HIS A 77 -38.62 -5.64 -0.26
CA HIS A 77 -38.20 -4.39 -0.90
C HIS A 77 -37.21 -3.62 -0.02
N LEU A 78 -35.93 -3.65 -0.38
CA LEU A 78 -34.94 -2.79 0.25
C LEU A 78 -35.39 -1.35 -0.01
N ASP A 79 -35.83 -0.68 1.06
CA ASP A 79 -36.33 0.69 0.98
C ASP A 79 -35.26 1.56 0.32
N ARG A 80 -35.65 2.26 -0.76
CA ARG A 80 -34.77 3.19 -1.48
C ARG A 80 -34.08 4.09 -0.47
N VAL A 81 -32.75 4.05 -0.45
CA VAL A 81 -31.91 4.73 0.55
C VAL A 81 -32.33 6.19 0.65
N SER A 82 -33.07 6.53 1.71
CA SER A 82 -33.45 7.90 2.00
C SER A 82 -32.24 8.60 2.61
N PRO A 83 -31.65 9.60 1.94
CA PRO A 83 -30.42 10.23 2.41
C PRO A 83 -30.75 11.17 3.57
N THR A 84 -30.36 10.79 4.79
CA THR A 84 -30.45 11.67 5.95
C THR A 84 -29.13 11.78 6.69
N ASN A 85 -28.46 12.93 6.50
CA ASN A 85 -27.72 13.61 7.55
C ASN A 85 -27.70 15.12 7.28
N GLY A 86 -28.81 15.79 7.63
CA GLY A 86 -28.86 17.23 7.94
C GLY A 86 -28.82 18.25 6.78
N ALA A 87 -28.19 17.93 5.65
CA ALA A 87 -28.16 18.80 4.46
C ALA A 87 -29.03 18.21 3.34
N GLY A 88 -29.81 19.05 2.66
CA GLY A 88 -30.52 18.63 1.45
C GLY A 88 -29.53 18.24 0.35
N LEU A 89 -29.83 17.17 -0.40
CA LEU A 89 -29.01 16.80 -1.56
C LEU A 89 -28.95 17.98 -2.56
N PRO A 90 -27.79 18.22 -3.21
CA PRO A 90 -27.71 19.15 -4.33
C PRO A 90 -28.60 18.67 -5.48
N LYS A 91 -28.85 19.57 -6.45
CA LYS A 91 -29.53 19.21 -7.70
C LYS A 91 -28.74 18.09 -8.38
N VAL A 92 -29.40 17.00 -8.78
CA VAL A 92 -28.75 15.86 -9.44
C VAL A 92 -29.21 15.79 -10.90
N ILE A 93 -28.27 15.89 -11.82
CA ILE A 93 -28.50 16.01 -13.25
C ILE A 93 -27.93 14.77 -13.95
N GLY A 94 -28.76 14.03 -14.68
CA GLY A 94 -28.28 12.98 -15.58
C GLY A 94 -27.73 13.62 -16.86
N LEU A 95 -26.49 13.33 -17.23
CA LEU A 95 -25.87 13.84 -18.47
C LEU A 95 -25.59 12.66 -19.40
N VAL A 96 -26.49 12.44 -20.36
CA VAL A 96 -26.39 11.33 -21.32
C VAL A 96 -25.62 11.80 -22.55
N PHE A 97 -24.52 11.12 -22.88
CA PHE A 97 -23.75 11.37 -24.10
C PHE A 97 -24.45 10.66 -25.27
N TYR A 98 -25.40 11.35 -25.91
CA TYR A 98 -26.38 10.75 -26.81
C TYR A 98 -25.86 10.56 -28.25
N GLY A 99 -25.70 9.30 -28.68
CA GLY A 99 -25.34 8.94 -30.05
C GLY A 99 -26.37 8.08 -30.79
N ARG A 100 -27.03 7.13 -30.12
CA ARG A 100 -27.72 5.99 -30.75
C ARG A 100 -29.11 5.69 -30.18
N LYS A 101 -30.14 5.61 -31.02
CA LYS A 101 -31.50 5.26 -30.58
C LYS A 101 -31.65 3.81 -30.10
N GLU A 102 -30.95 2.85 -30.69
CA GLU A 102 -31.20 1.42 -30.40
C GLU A 102 -30.90 1.03 -28.95
N VAL A 103 -29.91 1.69 -28.33
CA VAL A 103 -29.49 1.49 -26.95
C VAL A 103 -30.19 2.43 -25.97
N VAL A 104 -30.42 3.70 -26.35
CA VAL A 104 -31.16 4.65 -25.48
C VAL A 104 -32.61 4.22 -25.27
N SER A 105 -33.19 3.48 -26.23
CA SER A 105 -34.50 2.82 -26.05
C SER A 105 -34.57 1.82 -24.89
N ILE A 106 -33.43 1.36 -24.39
CA ILE A 106 -33.30 0.52 -23.18
C ILE A 106 -33.00 1.42 -21.97
N LEU A 107 -32.04 2.34 -22.09
CA LEU A 107 -31.61 3.24 -21.02
C LEU A 107 -32.75 4.12 -20.47
N ASP A 108 -33.66 4.59 -21.34
CA ASP A 108 -34.80 5.43 -20.97
C ASP A 108 -35.63 4.87 -19.80
N CYS A 109 -35.85 3.56 -19.73
CA CYS A 109 -36.63 2.97 -18.65
C CYS A 109 -35.94 3.11 -17.27
N TYR A 110 -34.61 3.08 -17.24
CA TYR A 110 -33.82 3.27 -16.02
C TYR A 110 -33.70 4.74 -15.64
N LEU A 111 -33.54 5.64 -16.62
CA LEU A 111 -33.59 7.09 -16.41
C LEU A 111 -34.94 7.49 -15.81
N LYS A 112 -36.07 7.04 -16.40
CA LYS A 112 -37.42 7.30 -15.88
C LYS A 112 -37.60 6.76 -14.47
N ARG A 113 -37.16 5.53 -14.15
CA ARG A 113 -37.21 4.97 -12.78
C ARG A 113 -36.46 5.83 -11.75
N ASN A 114 -35.39 6.51 -12.19
CA ASN A 114 -34.53 7.33 -11.36
C ASN A 114 -34.90 8.82 -11.30
N MET A 115 -35.91 9.28 -12.06
CA MET A 115 -36.47 10.63 -11.90
C MET A 115 -37.14 10.79 -10.53
N LYS A 116 -37.02 11.98 -9.91
CA LYS A 116 -37.65 12.29 -8.62
C LYS A 116 -39.16 12.08 -8.60
N ASP A 117 -39.85 12.40 -9.70
CA ASP A 117 -41.31 12.20 -9.83
C ASP A 117 -41.71 10.70 -9.84
N ASN A 118 -40.77 9.81 -10.16
CA ASN A 118 -40.91 8.35 -10.04
C ASN A 118 -40.18 7.79 -8.80
N GLY A 119 -39.82 8.67 -7.85
CA GLY A 119 -39.21 8.37 -6.56
C GLY A 119 -37.72 8.02 -6.59
N GLY A 120 -37.00 8.32 -7.67
CA GLY A 120 -35.53 8.32 -7.69
C GLY A 120 -34.95 9.66 -7.22
N ILE A 121 -33.72 9.99 -7.64
CA ILE A 121 -33.04 11.23 -7.22
C ILE A 121 -32.65 12.19 -8.35
N LEU A 122 -32.88 11.86 -9.64
CA LEU A 122 -32.61 12.76 -10.75
C LEU A 122 -33.65 13.89 -10.83
N ASP A 123 -33.19 15.15 -10.80
CA ASP A 123 -34.02 16.34 -11.03
C ASP A 123 -34.34 16.52 -12.51
N GLU A 124 -33.34 16.31 -13.38
CA GLU A 124 -33.45 16.43 -14.83
C GLU A 124 -32.45 15.52 -15.55
N VAL A 125 -32.68 15.30 -16.84
CA VAL A 125 -31.74 14.63 -17.74
C VAL A 125 -31.46 15.52 -18.94
N ILE A 126 -30.18 15.69 -19.26
CA ILE A 126 -29.68 16.41 -20.43
C ILE A 126 -29.06 15.40 -21.39
N PHE A 127 -29.60 15.32 -22.60
CA PHE A 127 -29.03 14.55 -23.71
C PHE A 127 -28.08 15.45 -24.50
N ALA A 128 -26.77 15.30 -24.29
CA ALA A 128 -25.75 16.00 -25.06
C ALA A 128 -25.57 15.30 -26.41
N ILE A 129 -25.92 15.98 -27.51
CA ILE A 129 -26.02 15.37 -28.84
C ILE A 129 -24.64 15.17 -29.46
N ASN A 130 -24.33 13.92 -29.79
CA ASN A 130 -23.13 13.54 -30.54
C ASN A 130 -23.45 12.56 -31.67
N THR A 131 -24.46 12.91 -32.47
CA THR A 131 -24.86 12.20 -33.69
C THR A 131 -25.42 13.16 -34.74
N GLY A 132 -25.06 12.93 -36.01
CA GLY A 132 -25.65 13.63 -37.15
C GLY A 132 -26.79 12.84 -37.82
N ASN A 133 -27.08 11.63 -37.34
CA ASN A 133 -28.07 10.75 -37.93
C ASN A 133 -29.48 11.28 -37.66
N GLN A 134 -30.24 11.55 -38.71
CA GLN A 134 -31.58 12.13 -38.62
C GLN A 134 -32.56 11.20 -37.88
N ASP A 135 -32.35 9.89 -37.98
CA ASP A 135 -33.14 8.87 -37.29
C ASP A 135 -32.95 8.90 -35.77
N ASP A 136 -31.72 9.11 -35.31
CA ASP A 136 -31.39 9.23 -33.87
C ASP A 136 -31.85 10.57 -33.31
N LEU A 137 -31.72 11.65 -34.09
CA LEU A 137 -32.23 12.96 -33.71
C LEU A 137 -33.76 12.97 -33.63
N ALA A 138 -34.47 12.35 -34.58
CA ALA A 138 -35.93 12.23 -34.55
C ALA A 138 -36.42 11.46 -33.31
N TYR A 139 -35.77 10.34 -32.98
CA TYR A 139 -36.07 9.59 -31.75
C TYR A 139 -35.81 10.41 -30.49
N LEU A 140 -34.77 11.26 -30.46
CA LEU A 140 -34.54 12.16 -29.34
C LEU A 140 -35.67 13.19 -29.18
N GLU A 141 -36.17 13.80 -30.26
CA GLU A 141 -37.33 14.72 -30.15
C GLU A 141 -38.58 14.01 -29.60
N GLU A 142 -38.84 12.76 -30.02
CA GLU A 142 -39.91 11.93 -29.45
C GLU A 142 -39.67 11.68 -27.95
N LEU A 143 -38.44 11.34 -27.56
CA LEU A 143 -38.04 11.05 -26.18
C LEU A 143 -38.20 12.27 -25.26
N LEU A 144 -37.82 13.46 -25.69
CA LEU A 144 -37.97 14.71 -24.93
C LEU A 144 -39.43 15.03 -24.60
N VAL A 145 -40.38 14.67 -25.47
CA VAL A 145 -41.82 14.86 -25.21
C VAL A 145 -42.34 13.90 -24.13
N THR A 146 -41.63 12.80 -23.83
CA THR A 146 -42.09 11.81 -22.85
C THR A 146 -41.90 12.20 -21.38
N HIS A 147 -41.08 13.20 -21.06
CA HIS A 147 -40.86 13.65 -19.68
C HIS A 147 -40.45 15.14 -19.62
N SER A 148 -41.11 15.95 -18.80
CA SER A 148 -40.83 17.40 -18.71
C SER A 148 -39.45 17.75 -18.13
N GLY A 149 -38.84 16.82 -17.39
CA GLY A 149 -37.45 16.94 -16.91
C GLY A 149 -36.40 16.48 -17.92
N TYR A 150 -36.75 16.17 -19.17
CA TYR A 150 -35.78 15.84 -20.22
C TYR A 150 -35.49 17.06 -21.10
N SER A 151 -34.21 17.24 -21.44
CA SER A 151 -33.73 18.33 -22.31
C SER A 151 -32.60 17.83 -23.20
N LYS A 152 -32.28 18.57 -24.26
CA LYS A 152 -31.11 18.31 -25.12
C LYS A 152 -30.15 19.48 -25.08
N HIS A 153 -28.87 19.18 -25.26
CA HIS A 153 -27.82 20.16 -25.47
C HIS A 153 -27.14 19.89 -26.81
N VAL A 154 -26.91 20.96 -27.59
CA VAL A 154 -26.12 20.96 -28.81
C VAL A 154 -24.93 21.84 -28.53
N ALA A 155 -23.72 21.30 -28.67
CA ALA A 155 -22.50 22.07 -28.47
C ALA A 155 -22.39 23.18 -29.53
N GLU A 156 -22.09 24.41 -29.12
CA GLU A 156 -22.02 25.59 -30.01
C GLU A 156 -20.55 25.97 -30.34
N GLY A 157 -19.57 25.45 -29.59
CA GLY A 157 -18.14 25.73 -29.80
C GLY A 157 -17.48 25.00 -30.98
N GLU A 158 -16.35 25.55 -31.46
CA GLU A 158 -15.49 24.90 -32.46
C GLU A 158 -14.65 23.79 -31.83
N TYR A 159 -15.20 22.57 -31.78
CA TYR A 159 -14.56 21.40 -31.20
C TYR A 159 -14.06 20.39 -32.25
N ASP A 160 -13.09 19.56 -31.87
CA ASP A 160 -12.54 18.50 -32.72
C ASP A 160 -13.51 17.29 -32.73
N PRO A 161 -14.20 17.00 -33.85
CA PRO A 161 -15.33 16.05 -33.88
C PRO A 161 -14.92 14.57 -33.71
N ARG A 162 -13.64 14.31 -33.40
CA ARG A 162 -13.10 12.98 -33.10
C ARG A 162 -13.15 12.63 -31.61
N PHE A 163 -13.48 13.59 -30.75
CA PHE A 163 -13.46 13.44 -29.30
C PHE A 163 -14.81 13.85 -28.69
N TRP A 164 -15.16 13.26 -27.55
CA TRP A 164 -16.48 13.43 -26.91
C TRP A 164 -16.55 14.65 -25.98
N PHE A 165 -15.45 15.40 -25.82
CA PHE A 165 -15.33 16.44 -24.80
C PHE A 165 -16.28 17.64 -25.00
N SER A 166 -16.78 17.87 -26.21
CA SER A 166 -17.80 18.90 -26.50
C SER A 166 -19.09 18.69 -25.71
N ASN A 167 -19.44 17.44 -25.38
CA ASN A 167 -20.63 17.11 -24.61
C ASN A 167 -20.60 17.68 -23.18
N TRP A 168 -19.44 18.03 -22.64
CA TRP A 168 -19.30 18.68 -21.33
C TRP A 168 -19.75 20.15 -21.34
N GLU A 169 -19.97 20.78 -22.50
CA GLU A 169 -20.57 22.13 -22.61
C GLU A 169 -22.00 22.18 -22.02
N ALA A 170 -22.66 21.02 -21.90
CA ALA A 170 -23.94 20.87 -21.21
C ALA A 170 -23.87 21.17 -19.69
N VAL A 171 -22.68 21.06 -19.08
CA VAL A 171 -22.48 21.37 -17.66
C VAL A 171 -22.50 22.87 -17.46
N SER A 172 -23.47 23.37 -16.69
CA SER A 172 -23.79 24.79 -16.58
C SER A 172 -24.17 25.25 -15.17
N ASP A 173 -24.62 24.34 -14.30
CA ASP A 173 -24.92 24.60 -12.89
C ASP A 173 -23.72 24.20 -12.01
N PRO A 174 -23.00 25.13 -11.37
CA PRO A 174 -21.84 24.80 -10.54
C PRO A 174 -22.19 24.08 -9.23
N ASP A 175 -23.41 24.26 -8.71
CA ASP A 175 -23.85 23.72 -7.43
C ASP A 175 -24.52 22.34 -7.57
N ALA A 176 -24.82 21.92 -8.80
CA ALA A 176 -25.34 20.60 -9.11
C ALA A 176 -24.27 19.48 -9.09
N VAL A 177 -24.74 18.24 -8.98
CA VAL A 177 -23.98 17.02 -9.22
C VAL A 177 -24.43 16.40 -10.54
N TYR A 178 -23.48 16.11 -11.42
CA TYR A 178 -23.72 15.52 -12.73
C TYR A 178 -23.37 14.03 -12.69
N VAL A 179 -24.31 13.21 -13.16
CA VAL A 179 -24.16 11.77 -13.38
C VAL A 179 -24.00 11.58 -14.89
N LYS A 180 -22.77 11.50 -15.38
CA LYS A 180 -22.47 11.24 -16.79
C LYS A 180 -22.72 9.76 -17.11
N ILE A 181 -23.48 9.50 -18.16
CA ILE A 181 -23.92 8.15 -18.57
C ILE A 181 -23.70 8.01 -20.08
N ASP A 182 -23.04 6.93 -20.52
CA ASP A 182 -22.97 6.57 -21.94
C ASP A 182 -24.34 6.10 -22.48
N ASP A 183 -24.62 6.39 -23.74
CA ASP A 183 -25.89 6.03 -24.39
C ASP A 183 -26.16 4.53 -24.49
N ASP A 184 -25.12 3.70 -24.33
CA ASP A 184 -25.17 2.24 -24.29
C ASP A 184 -24.99 1.61 -22.90
N VAL A 185 -25.29 2.36 -21.84
CA VAL A 185 -25.63 1.75 -20.55
C VAL A 185 -27.00 1.06 -20.63
N VAL A 186 -27.00 -0.28 -20.55
CA VAL A 186 -28.18 -1.15 -20.78
C VAL A 186 -28.80 -1.74 -19.51
N PHE A 187 -28.16 -1.52 -18.36
CA PHE A 187 -28.69 -1.89 -17.04
C PHE A 187 -28.19 -0.91 -15.98
N ILE A 188 -29.08 -0.54 -15.04
CA ILE A 188 -28.77 0.21 -13.82
C ILE A 188 -29.58 -0.41 -12.67
N GLU A 189 -28.94 -0.76 -11.56
CA GLU A 189 -29.63 -1.18 -10.33
C GLU A 189 -30.37 0.00 -9.68
N ASP A 190 -31.51 -0.23 -8.99
CA ASP A 190 -32.42 0.84 -8.58
C ASP A 190 -31.80 1.87 -7.61
N ASP A 191 -30.77 1.48 -6.85
CA ASP A 191 -30.07 2.29 -5.86
C ASP A 191 -28.71 2.84 -6.34
N THR A 192 -28.22 2.41 -7.51
CA THR A 192 -26.89 2.77 -8.03
C THR A 192 -26.62 4.27 -8.03
N ILE A 193 -27.54 5.07 -8.62
CA ILE A 193 -27.39 6.53 -8.68
C ILE A 193 -27.37 7.14 -7.27
N GLY A 194 -28.17 6.59 -6.35
CA GLY A 194 -28.18 6.99 -4.94
C GLY A 194 -26.82 6.78 -4.28
N HIS A 195 -26.22 5.60 -4.41
CA HIS A 195 -24.92 5.28 -3.83
C HIS A 195 -23.81 6.18 -4.37
N VAL A 196 -23.63 6.27 -5.70
CA VAL A 196 -22.51 7.05 -6.27
C VAL A 196 -22.62 8.55 -5.98
N VAL A 197 -23.85 9.11 -6.00
CA VAL A 197 -24.08 10.52 -5.64
C VAL A 197 -23.84 10.74 -4.15
N ASN A 198 -24.35 9.88 -3.27
CA ASN A 198 -24.13 10.01 -1.83
C ASN A 198 -22.64 9.86 -1.47
N ARG A 199 -21.94 8.88 -2.06
CA ARG A 199 -20.51 8.67 -1.88
C ARG A 199 -19.72 9.90 -2.28
N LEU A 200 -20.04 10.54 -3.42
CA LEU A 200 -19.41 11.79 -3.84
C LEU A 200 -19.74 12.94 -2.87
N VAL A 201 -21.02 13.19 -2.59
CA VAL A 201 -21.46 14.35 -1.78
C VAL A 201 -20.90 14.27 -0.35
N SER A 202 -20.95 13.10 0.28
CA SER A 202 -20.41 12.88 1.64
C SER A 202 -18.88 12.89 1.73
N ASN A 203 -18.15 12.80 0.60
CA ASN A 203 -16.69 12.76 0.59
C ASN A 203 -16.09 13.88 -0.29
N PRO A 204 -15.82 15.08 0.27
CA PRO A 204 -15.19 16.18 -0.48
C PRO A 204 -13.79 15.84 -1.02
N LYS A 205 -13.11 14.84 -0.44
CA LYS A 205 -11.82 14.30 -0.90
C LYS A 205 -11.86 13.61 -2.27
N TYR A 206 -13.03 13.15 -2.73
CA TYR A 206 -13.16 12.56 -4.06
C TYR A 206 -13.39 13.63 -5.12
N PHE A 207 -12.67 13.53 -6.23
CA PHE A 207 -12.89 14.34 -7.42
C PHE A 207 -14.20 13.90 -8.08
N ALA A 208 -14.27 12.60 -8.38
CA ALA A 208 -15.42 11.94 -8.98
C ALA A 208 -15.61 10.52 -8.40
N VAL A 209 -16.80 9.96 -8.57
CA VAL A 209 -17.15 8.58 -8.21
C VAL A 209 -17.78 7.89 -9.42
N SER A 210 -17.28 6.71 -9.78
CA SER A 210 -17.89 5.84 -10.80
C SER A 210 -18.80 4.79 -10.15
N ALA A 211 -19.80 4.32 -10.90
CA ALA A 211 -20.50 3.08 -10.55
C ALA A 211 -19.64 1.85 -10.85
N ASN A 212 -20.03 0.70 -10.28
CA ASN A 212 -19.47 -0.61 -10.58
C ASN A 212 -20.01 -1.09 -11.95
N VAL A 213 -19.28 -0.76 -13.02
CA VAL A 213 -19.71 -1.01 -14.40
C VAL A 213 -19.27 -2.39 -14.88
N VAL A 214 -20.23 -3.27 -15.14
CA VAL A 214 -20.05 -4.52 -15.88
C VAL A 214 -19.69 -4.22 -17.34
N ASN A 215 -18.69 -4.93 -17.89
CA ASN A 215 -18.08 -4.67 -19.20
C ASN A 215 -17.43 -3.28 -19.32
N ASN A 216 -16.77 -2.82 -18.25
CA ASN A 216 -15.73 -1.77 -18.28
C ASN A 216 -14.33 -2.43 -18.31
N PRO A 217 -13.28 -1.86 -18.94
CA PRO A 217 -12.08 -2.61 -19.30
C PRO A 217 -11.30 -3.13 -18.09
N ALA A 218 -11.05 -2.26 -17.11
CA ALA A 218 -10.34 -2.63 -15.89
C ALA A 218 -11.27 -3.33 -14.88
N LEU A 219 -12.55 -2.91 -14.75
CA LEU A 219 -13.49 -3.59 -13.85
C LEU A 219 -13.86 -5.01 -14.29
N SER A 220 -13.80 -5.34 -15.57
CA SER A 220 -14.01 -6.73 -16.03
C SER A 220 -12.91 -7.66 -15.51
N TRP A 221 -11.67 -7.18 -15.38
CA TRP A 221 -10.65 -7.93 -14.66
C TRP A 221 -10.94 -8.03 -13.16
N VAL A 222 -11.43 -6.97 -12.52
CA VAL A 222 -11.84 -7.01 -11.10
C VAL A 222 -12.92 -8.09 -10.90
N HIS A 223 -13.97 -8.07 -11.73
CA HIS A 223 -15.04 -9.07 -11.79
C HIS A 223 -14.52 -10.50 -11.99
N SER A 224 -13.45 -10.70 -12.78
CA SER A 224 -12.78 -12.01 -12.89
C SER A 224 -12.26 -12.50 -11.54
N ARG A 225 -11.69 -11.60 -10.72
CA ARG A 225 -11.16 -11.92 -9.39
C ARG A 225 -12.28 -12.13 -8.36
N LEU A 226 -13.46 -11.53 -8.56
CA LEU A 226 -14.65 -11.80 -7.75
C LEU A 226 -15.32 -13.16 -8.09
N GLY A 227 -14.89 -13.87 -9.14
CA GLY A 227 -15.44 -15.18 -9.52
C GLY A 227 -16.85 -15.14 -10.14
N VAL A 228 -17.18 -14.09 -10.90
CA VAL A 228 -18.54 -13.88 -11.46
C VAL A 228 -18.72 -14.30 -12.91
N TYR A 229 -17.72 -14.91 -13.54
CA TYR A 229 -17.84 -15.41 -14.90
C TYR A 229 -18.29 -16.86 -14.90
N GLU A 230 -19.36 -17.09 -15.64
CA GLU A 230 -19.99 -18.40 -15.83
C GLU A 230 -19.55 -18.95 -17.20
N PRO A 231 -19.56 -20.27 -17.41
CA PRO A 231 -19.01 -20.87 -18.61
C PRO A 231 -20.00 -20.82 -19.78
N TYR A 232 -19.66 -20.07 -20.82
CA TYR A 232 -20.48 -19.89 -22.03
C TYR A 232 -19.66 -20.02 -23.30
N TRP A 233 -20.25 -20.65 -24.33
CA TRP A 233 -19.70 -20.76 -25.69
C TRP A 233 -20.72 -20.32 -26.74
N PRO A 234 -20.30 -19.75 -27.89
CA PRO A 234 -21.23 -19.32 -28.93
C PRO A 234 -21.92 -20.51 -29.61
N GLU A 235 -23.20 -20.32 -29.92
CA GLU A 235 -23.95 -21.23 -30.79
C GLU A 235 -23.47 -21.07 -32.24
N MET A 236 -22.75 -22.07 -32.76
CA MET A 236 -22.11 -21.97 -34.07
C MET A 236 -23.07 -22.06 -35.27
N HIS A 237 -24.30 -22.55 -35.06
CA HIS A 237 -25.26 -22.82 -36.13
C HIS A 237 -26.67 -22.33 -35.77
N PRO A 238 -27.43 -21.70 -36.69
CA PRO A 238 -28.78 -21.24 -36.40
C PRO A 238 -29.72 -22.38 -35.97
N PRO A 239 -30.54 -22.20 -34.91
CA PRO A 239 -31.52 -23.20 -34.51
C PRO A 239 -32.61 -23.39 -35.57
N LYS A 240 -33.13 -24.62 -35.70
CA LYS A 240 -34.15 -25.00 -36.70
C LYS A 240 -35.46 -24.20 -36.63
N SER A 241 -35.70 -23.53 -35.50
CA SER A 241 -36.83 -22.63 -35.25
C SER A 241 -36.35 -21.47 -34.40
N LYS A 242 -36.74 -20.22 -34.74
CA LYS A 242 -36.41 -19.04 -33.94
C LYS A 242 -36.98 -19.19 -32.51
N PRO A 243 -36.17 -19.11 -31.44
CA PRO A 243 -36.65 -19.14 -30.06
C PRO A 243 -37.60 -17.97 -29.75
N ALA A 244 -38.37 -18.08 -28.67
CA ALA A 244 -39.05 -16.93 -28.10
C ALA A 244 -38.01 -15.89 -27.60
N ALA A 245 -38.31 -14.61 -27.75
CA ALA A 245 -37.44 -13.55 -27.23
C ALA A 245 -37.51 -13.54 -25.69
N SER A 246 -36.40 -13.91 -25.06
CA SER A 246 -36.28 -14.00 -23.60
C SER A 246 -34.87 -13.61 -23.17
N TRP A 247 -34.78 -12.91 -22.04
CA TRP A 247 -33.51 -12.49 -21.44
C TRP A 247 -32.87 -13.58 -20.58
N ARG A 248 -33.67 -14.59 -20.19
CA ARG A 248 -33.33 -15.61 -19.21
C ARG A 248 -32.24 -16.55 -19.72
N ALA A 249 -31.29 -16.85 -18.84
CA ALA A 249 -30.22 -17.81 -19.07
C ALA A 249 -30.71 -19.24 -18.89
N SER A 250 -31.65 -19.46 -17.95
CA SER A 250 -32.24 -20.77 -17.66
C SER A 250 -32.92 -21.41 -18.88
N GLU A 251 -33.48 -20.59 -19.77
CA GLU A 251 -34.18 -20.96 -21.02
C GLU A 251 -33.23 -21.24 -22.21
N LEU A 252 -31.92 -21.03 -22.05
CA LEU A 252 -30.92 -21.42 -23.06
C LEU A 252 -30.67 -22.93 -23.04
N PRO A 253 -30.59 -23.60 -24.21
CA PRO A 253 -30.10 -24.98 -24.27
C PRO A 253 -28.65 -25.03 -23.81
N ALA A 254 -28.23 -26.16 -23.24
CA ALA A 254 -26.82 -26.37 -22.91
C ALA A 254 -25.97 -26.41 -24.19
N PHE A 255 -24.69 -26.03 -24.07
CA PHE A 255 -23.72 -26.22 -25.14
C PHE A 255 -23.40 -27.72 -25.32
N GLU A 256 -23.51 -28.23 -26.55
CA GLU A 256 -23.34 -29.67 -26.88
C GLU A 256 -21.96 -29.99 -27.52
N GLY A 257 -20.99 -29.07 -27.47
CA GLY A 257 -19.64 -29.24 -28.04
C GLY A 257 -18.55 -29.63 -27.01
N PRO A 258 -17.27 -29.66 -27.43
CA PRO A 258 -16.13 -29.90 -26.52
C PRO A 258 -16.05 -28.86 -25.40
N ILE A 259 -15.63 -29.26 -24.20
CA ILE A 259 -15.55 -28.36 -23.05
C ILE A 259 -14.62 -27.15 -23.31
N THR A 260 -13.55 -27.37 -24.06
CA THR A 260 -12.57 -26.38 -24.52
C THR A 260 -13.09 -25.41 -25.60
N GLY A 261 -14.36 -25.52 -26.00
CA GLY A 261 -15.00 -24.64 -26.96
C GLY A 261 -15.33 -25.25 -28.32
N PRO A 262 -16.09 -24.53 -29.16
CA PRO A 262 -16.48 -25.01 -30.48
C PRO A 262 -15.31 -25.04 -31.46
N GLU A 263 -15.27 -26.06 -32.32
CA GLU A 263 -14.25 -26.20 -33.35
C GLU A 263 -14.26 -24.98 -34.30
N GLY A 264 -13.09 -24.34 -34.46
CA GLY A 264 -12.91 -23.18 -35.32
C GLY A 264 -13.25 -21.82 -34.68
N PHE A 265 -13.62 -21.76 -33.40
CA PHE A 265 -13.80 -20.52 -32.65
C PHE A 265 -12.57 -20.21 -31.78
N ASP A 266 -12.12 -18.96 -31.79
CA ASP A 266 -10.99 -18.45 -31.02
C ASP A 266 -11.49 -17.62 -29.81
N PRO A 267 -11.24 -18.07 -28.56
CA PRO A 267 -11.64 -17.33 -27.35
C PRO A 267 -10.94 -15.97 -27.20
N ASP A 268 -9.84 -15.70 -27.90
CA ASP A 268 -9.20 -14.37 -27.94
C ASP A 268 -9.97 -13.35 -28.80
N GLY A 269 -11.10 -13.75 -29.41
CA GLY A 269 -12.00 -12.86 -30.16
C GLY A 269 -11.60 -12.64 -31.63
N ASN A 270 -10.61 -13.38 -32.13
CA ASN A 270 -10.12 -13.25 -33.51
C ASN A 270 -11.05 -13.86 -34.57
N THR A 271 -12.07 -14.63 -34.18
CA THR A 271 -13.12 -15.13 -35.09
C THR A 271 -14.29 -14.15 -35.17
N GLU A 272 -14.95 -14.08 -36.32
CA GLU A 272 -16.24 -13.38 -36.45
C GLU A 272 -17.37 -14.11 -35.72
N ALA A 273 -18.39 -13.37 -35.29
CA ALA A 273 -19.63 -13.92 -34.75
C ALA A 273 -20.27 -14.92 -35.75
N PRO A 274 -20.66 -16.15 -35.33
CA PRO A 274 -21.05 -17.22 -36.26
C PRO A 274 -22.22 -16.87 -37.18
N TYR A 275 -23.19 -16.10 -36.68
CA TYR A 275 -24.29 -15.51 -37.45
C TYR A 275 -24.96 -14.38 -36.67
N GLU A 276 -25.76 -13.57 -37.37
CA GLU A 276 -26.53 -12.46 -36.78
C GLU A 276 -27.61 -12.96 -35.82
N GLY A 277 -27.59 -12.48 -34.57
CA GLY A 277 -28.49 -12.91 -33.50
C GLY A 277 -28.14 -14.28 -32.90
N HIS A 278 -26.88 -14.71 -33.01
CA HIS A 278 -26.42 -15.92 -32.35
C HIS A 278 -26.45 -15.79 -30.82
N ARG A 279 -26.69 -16.91 -30.16
CA ARG A 279 -26.74 -17.03 -28.70
C ARG A 279 -25.39 -17.48 -28.18
N TRP A 280 -25.10 -17.18 -26.93
CA TRP A 280 -24.09 -17.87 -26.15
C TRP A 280 -24.79 -18.88 -25.24
N LEU A 281 -24.36 -20.13 -25.27
CA LEU A 281 -24.99 -21.25 -24.59
C LEU A 281 -24.21 -21.62 -23.32
N PRO A 282 -24.89 -21.84 -22.17
CA PRO A 282 -24.23 -22.22 -20.94
C PRO A 282 -23.65 -23.64 -21.04
N VAL A 283 -22.43 -23.82 -20.57
CA VAL A 283 -21.80 -25.13 -20.44
C VAL A 283 -22.20 -25.72 -19.10
N ARG A 284 -23.20 -26.60 -19.10
CA ARG A 284 -23.74 -27.22 -17.88
C ARG A 284 -22.87 -28.41 -17.42
N ASN A 285 -21.62 -28.12 -17.05
CA ASN A 285 -20.64 -29.12 -16.60
C ASN A 285 -19.76 -28.53 -15.46
N ASP A 286 -19.88 -29.11 -14.27
CA ASP A 286 -19.20 -28.65 -13.05
C ASP A 286 -17.65 -28.83 -13.09
N SER A 287 -17.11 -29.49 -14.12
CA SER A 287 -15.67 -29.68 -14.34
C SER A 287 -15.04 -28.67 -15.33
N PHE A 288 -15.75 -27.58 -15.66
CA PHE A 288 -15.24 -26.53 -16.55
C PHE A 288 -14.24 -25.62 -15.82
N ASP A 289 -13.02 -25.48 -16.35
CA ASP A 289 -12.08 -24.44 -15.87
C ASP A 289 -12.41 -23.11 -16.56
N ILE A 290 -12.78 -22.09 -15.77
CA ILE A 290 -13.10 -20.76 -16.28
C ILE A 290 -11.92 -20.12 -17.04
N ASN A 291 -10.69 -20.56 -16.78
CA ASN A 291 -9.49 -20.10 -17.49
C ASN A 291 -9.38 -20.60 -18.95
N ASP A 292 -10.20 -21.58 -19.37
CA ASP A 292 -10.30 -22.00 -20.78
C ASP A 292 -11.24 -21.09 -21.60
N SER A 293 -12.05 -20.26 -20.93
CA SER A 293 -13.06 -19.40 -21.56
C SER A 293 -12.51 -18.03 -22.01
N PRO A 294 -13.22 -17.29 -22.90
CA PRO A 294 -12.81 -15.96 -23.35
C PRO A 294 -12.45 -14.96 -22.25
N SER A 295 -13.07 -15.06 -21.06
CA SER A 295 -12.74 -14.20 -19.91
C SER A 295 -11.28 -14.30 -19.45
N ARG A 296 -10.53 -15.34 -19.85
CA ARG A 296 -9.10 -15.47 -19.58
C ARG A 296 -8.24 -14.31 -20.10
N THR A 297 -8.74 -13.57 -21.09
CA THR A 297 -7.99 -12.45 -21.68
C THR A 297 -8.15 -11.14 -20.91
N LEU A 298 -9.04 -11.07 -19.92
CA LEU A 298 -9.33 -9.81 -19.23
C LEU A 298 -8.10 -9.34 -18.44
N THR A 299 -7.79 -8.05 -18.56
CA THR A 299 -6.62 -7.40 -17.93
C THR A 299 -7.04 -6.15 -17.18
N TYR A 300 -6.33 -5.80 -16.12
CA TYR A 300 -6.48 -4.53 -15.42
C TYR A 300 -5.76 -3.41 -16.18
N ASP A 301 -6.34 -2.99 -17.30
CA ASP A 301 -5.88 -1.86 -18.12
C ASP A 301 -7.07 -1.24 -18.88
N ALA A 302 -7.01 0.06 -19.15
CA ALA A 302 -8.02 0.81 -19.88
C ALA A 302 -8.04 0.51 -21.39
N TYR A 303 -6.92 0.04 -21.97
CA TYR A 303 -6.76 -0.23 -23.41
C TYR A 303 -6.39 -1.68 -23.75
N GLY A 304 -6.31 -2.56 -22.75
CA GLY A 304 -5.90 -3.95 -22.88
C GLY A 304 -6.96 -4.84 -23.56
N PRO A 305 -6.75 -6.15 -23.59
CA PRO A 305 -7.68 -7.07 -24.26
C PRO A 305 -9.12 -7.03 -23.73
N SER A 306 -9.37 -6.56 -22.50
CA SER A 306 -10.73 -6.26 -22.01
C SER A 306 -11.50 -5.27 -22.89
N TRP A 307 -10.80 -4.29 -23.48
CA TRP A 307 -11.36 -3.31 -24.40
C TRP A 307 -11.47 -3.84 -25.84
N LEU A 308 -10.67 -4.85 -26.21
CA LEU A 308 -10.57 -5.38 -27.58
C LEU A 308 -11.42 -6.63 -27.83
N ASN A 309 -11.47 -7.57 -26.87
CA ASN A 309 -12.03 -8.90 -27.08
C ASN A 309 -13.56 -8.90 -26.99
N TRP A 310 -14.22 -8.95 -28.14
CA TRP A 310 -15.69 -9.03 -28.23
C TRP A 310 -16.26 -10.34 -27.65
N ALA A 311 -15.51 -11.43 -27.67
CA ALA A 311 -15.91 -12.74 -27.15
C ALA A 311 -15.90 -12.75 -25.60
N ALA A 312 -14.87 -12.18 -24.97
CA ALA A 312 -14.84 -11.97 -23.51
C ALA A 312 -15.96 -11.05 -23.03
N SER A 313 -16.25 -10.01 -23.82
CA SER A 313 -17.37 -9.10 -23.56
C SER A 313 -18.73 -9.81 -23.66
N ALA A 314 -18.93 -10.66 -24.67
CA ALA A 314 -20.12 -11.50 -24.77
C ALA A 314 -20.28 -12.39 -23.53
N GLN A 315 -19.27 -13.17 -23.15
CA GLN A 315 -19.33 -14.00 -21.94
C GLN A 315 -19.67 -13.19 -20.67
N THR A 316 -19.12 -11.97 -20.54
CA THR A 316 -19.42 -11.05 -19.44
C THR A 316 -20.92 -10.72 -19.35
N HIS A 317 -21.56 -10.43 -20.48
CA HIS A 317 -23.00 -10.11 -20.50
C HIS A 317 -23.90 -11.30 -20.16
N TYR A 318 -23.61 -12.50 -20.66
CA TYR A 318 -24.43 -13.68 -20.36
C TYR A 318 -24.26 -14.15 -18.92
N SER A 319 -23.03 -14.09 -18.38
CA SER A 319 -22.76 -14.34 -16.96
C SER A 319 -23.56 -13.37 -16.07
N PHE A 320 -23.58 -12.08 -16.43
CA PHE A 320 -24.35 -11.07 -15.69
C PHE A 320 -25.86 -11.30 -15.79
N LEU A 321 -26.40 -11.58 -16.98
CA LEU A 321 -27.84 -11.84 -17.15
C LEU A 321 -28.29 -13.10 -16.39
N GLN A 322 -27.44 -14.13 -16.31
CA GLN A 322 -27.66 -15.29 -15.45
C GLN A 322 -27.71 -14.88 -13.97
N HIS A 323 -26.76 -14.08 -13.48
CA HIS A 323 -26.77 -13.60 -12.10
C HIS A 323 -27.94 -12.67 -11.77
N VAL A 324 -28.45 -11.91 -12.74
CA VAL A 324 -29.69 -11.12 -12.61
C VAL A 324 -30.92 -12.03 -12.55
N GLU A 325 -30.94 -13.16 -13.26
CA GLU A 325 -32.01 -14.16 -13.15
C GLU A 325 -31.98 -14.90 -11.81
N GLU A 326 -30.78 -15.27 -11.34
CA GLU A 326 -30.57 -16.02 -10.10
C GLU A 326 -30.65 -15.16 -8.82
N ASN A 327 -30.83 -13.85 -8.94
CA ASN A 327 -30.76 -12.87 -7.84
C ASN A 327 -29.41 -12.88 -7.08
N LYS A 328 -28.30 -13.05 -7.83
CA LYS A 328 -26.92 -13.13 -7.33
C LYS A 328 -26.05 -11.94 -7.74
N THR A 329 -26.65 -10.78 -8.02
CA THR A 329 -25.91 -9.54 -8.33
C THR A 329 -24.98 -9.10 -7.19
N SER A 330 -25.25 -9.54 -5.95
CA SER A 330 -24.37 -9.39 -4.79
C SER A 330 -22.94 -9.93 -5.03
N LYS A 331 -22.75 -10.96 -5.87
CA LYS A 331 -21.41 -11.47 -6.25
C LYS A 331 -20.51 -10.38 -6.86
N TYR A 332 -21.09 -9.36 -7.49
CA TYR A 332 -20.33 -8.27 -8.13
C TYR A 332 -19.96 -7.14 -7.16
N LYS A 333 -20.54 -7.11 -5.95
CA LYS A 333 -20.45 -5.95 -5.06
C LYS A 333 -19.20 -5.99 -4.17
N PHE A 334 -18.59 -4.81 -4.03
CA PHE A 334 -17.50 -4.48 -3.10
C PHE A 334 -17.79 -3.08 -2.51
N ASP A 335 -16.99 -2.57 -1.57
CA ASP A 335 -17.24 -1.22 -1.01
C ASP A 335 -16.69 -0.10 -1.91
N ILE A 336 -15.36 0.03 -1.98
CA ILE A 336 -14.67 1.05 -2.78
C ILE A 336 -13.53 0.40 -3.56
N TRP A 337 -13.34 0.82 -4.81
CA TRP A 337 -12.10 0.57 -5.56
C TRP A 337 -11.47 1.90 -5.97
N ASP A 338 -10.34 2.27 -5.37
CA ASP A 338 -9.63 3.50 -5.68
C ASP A 338 -8.74 3.27 -6.92
N TYR A 339 -8.90 4.11 -7.95
CA TYR A 339 -8.12 3.95 -9.18
C TYR A 339 -6.69 4.50 -9.08
N GLY A 340 -6.26 5.06 -7.94
CA GLY A 340 -4.85 5.44 -7.74
C GLY A 340 -4.34 6.51 -8.72
N TYR A 341 -5.26 7.28 -9.30
CA TYR A 341 -5.03 8.20 -10.43
C TYR A 341 -4.59 7.52 -11.75
N GLU A 342 -4.92 6.25 -11.94
CA GLU A 342 -4.86 5.56 -13.23
C GLU A 342 -6.07 5.94 -14.11
N ARG A 343 -6.03 5.55 -15.38
CA ARG A 343 -7.11 5.86 -16.33
C ARG A 343 -8.30 4.94 -16.07
N LEU A 344 -9.47 5.54 -15.86
CA LEU A 344 -10.76 4.85 -15.85
C LEU A 344 -11.57 5.28 -17.08
N SER A 345 -12.22 4.32 -17.78
CA SER A 345 -13.23 4.69 -18.77
C SER A 345 -14.51 5.15 -18.08
N ILE A 346 -15.00 6.32 -18.46
CA ILE A 346 -15.99 7.10 -17.70
C ILE A 346 -17.44 6.73 -18.08
N ASN A 347 -17.76 5.43 -18.15
CA ASN A 347 -19.05 4.98 -18.69
C ASN A 347 -20.26 5.38 -17.82
N PHE A 348 -20.04 5.44 -16.50
CA PHE A 348 -21.04 5.84 -15.52
C PHE A 348 -20.36 6.61 -14.38
N PHE A 349 -20.30 7.94 -14.50
CA PHE A 349 -19.30 8.76 -13.80
C PHE A 349 -19.90 10.01 -13.17
N VAL A 350 -19.69 10.22 -11.86
CA VAL A 350 -20.37 11.25 -11.07
C VAL A 350 -19.40 12.27 -10.51
N LEU A 351 -19.66 13.55 -10.79
CA LEU A 351 -18.80 14.69 -10.44
C LEU A 351 -19.64 15.95 -10.15
N ARG A 352 -19.03 16.97 -9.54
CA ARG A 352 -19.70 18.24 -9.20
C ARG A 352 -19.58 19.21 -10.37
N GLY A 353 -20.63 19.97 -10.67
CA GLY A 353 -20.64 20.92 -11.79
C GLY A 353 -19.49 21.93 -11.73
N LYS A 354 -19.21 22.48 -10.53
CA LYS A 354 -18.05 23.35 -10.31
C LYS A 354 -16.70 22.72 -10.64
N ASP A 355 -16.53 21.41 -10.46
CA ASP A 355 -15.25 20.73 -10.71
C ASP A 355 -14.96 20.60 -12.23
N VAL A 356 -16.01 20.69 -13.06
CA VAL A 356 -15.92 20.81 -14.53
C VAL A 356 -15.76 22.27 -14.94
N LEU A 357 -16.64 23.15 -14.48
CA LEU A 357 -16.71 24.55 -14.88
C LEU A 357 -15.46 25.36 -14.53
N ASP A 358 -14.71 24.95 -13.50
CA ASP A 358 -13.42 25.52 -13.12
C ASP A 358 -12.32 25.34 -14.18
N VAL A 359 -12.46 24.35 -15.07
CA VAL A 359 -11.43 23.98 -16.07
C VAL A 359 -11.96 23.70 -17.49
N PHE A 360 -13.26 23.85 -17.75
CA PHE A 360 -13.82 23.67 -19.10
C PHE A 360 -13.65 24.95 -19.95
N PRO A 361 -13.21 24.86 -21.22
CA PRO A 361 -12.82 23.66 -21.96
C PRO A 361 -11.47 23.08 -21.47
N PHE A 362 -11.42 21.76 -21.34
CA PHE A 362 -10.28 21.07 -20.74
C PHE A 362 -8.95 21.31 -21.50
N PRO A 363 -7.81 21.46 -20.80
CA PRO A 363 -6.48 21.58 -21.41
C PRO A 363 -6.04 20.37 -22.24
N GLU A 364 -6.58 19.18 -21.94
CA GLU A 364 -6.36 17.93 -22.66
C GLU A 364 -7.64 17.51 -23.38
N LYS A 365 -7.50 16.99 -24.62
CA LYS A 365 -8.62 16.62 -25.50
C LYS A 365 -9.27 15.29 -25.12
N ASP A 366 -8.50 14.43 -24.47
CA ASP A 366 -8.94 13.15 -23.94
C ASP A 366 -9.57 13.38 -22.55
N ASP A 367 -10.89 13.41 -22.49
CA ASP A 367 -11.64 13.75 -21.29
C ASP A 367 -11.59 12.65 -20.23
N GLU A 368 -11.49 11.37 -20.60
CA GLU A 368 -11.25 10.31 -19.62
C GLU A 368 -9.82 10.43 -19.03
N LEU A 369 -8.79 10.69 -19.85
CA LEU A 369 -7.44 10.96 -19.33
C LEU A 369 -7.45 12.17 -18.39
N TYR A 370 -8.10 13.27 -18.81
CA TYR A 370 -8.09 14.49 -18.04
C TYR A 370 -8.84 14.34 -16.71
N LEU A 371 -10.06 13.81 -16.74
CA LEU A 371 -10.94 13.74 -15.56
C LEU A 371 -10.66 12.55 -14.63
N THR A 372 -9.90 11.53 -15.07
CA THR A 372 -9.55 10.37 -14.21
C THR A 372 -8.08 10.36 -13.80
N THR A 373 -7.18 10.90 -14.62
CA THR A 373 -5.73 10.93 -14.34
C THR A 373 -5.22 12.34 -14.03
N ILE A 374 -5.41 13.32 -14.93
CA ILE A 374 -4.67 14.60 -14.84
C ILE A 374 -5.27 15.54 -13.79
N ARG A 375 -6.54 15.93 -13.93
CA ARG A 375 -7.22 16.86 -13.02
C ARG A 375 -7.33 16.32 -11.58
N PRO A 376 -7.60 15.02 -11.36
CA PRO A 376 -7.46 14.37 -10.05
C PRO A 376 -6.07 14.58 -9.41
N LYS A 377 -4.98 14.38 -10.15
CA LYS A 377 -3.59 14.59 -9.65
C LYS A 377 -3.32 16.06 -9.32
N GLU A 378 -3.75 16.99 -10.19
CA GLU A 378 -3.61 18.44 -9.95
C GLU A 378 -4.31 18.88 -8.66
N LEU A 379 -5.51 18.35 -8.40
CA LEU A 379 -6.33 18.71 -7.24
C LEU A 379 -6.06 17.85 -5.99
N ARG A 380 -5.25 16.78 -6.10
CA ARG A 380 -5.03 15.76 -5.07
C ARG A 380 -6.35 15.19 -4.52
N ARG A 381 -7.29 14.93 -5.43
CA ARG A 381 -8.63 14.41 -5.14
C ARG A 381 -8.84 13.16 -5.97
N HIS A 382 -9.05 12.03 -5.31
CA HIS A 382 -9.04 10.71 -5.96
C HIS A 382 -10.29 10.48 -6.80
N VAL A 383 -10.17 9.60 -7.79
CA VAL A 383 -11.31 8.99 -8.49
C VAL A 383 -11.46 7.56 -8.00
N VAL A 384 -12.68 7.24 -7.55
CA VAL A 384 -13.00 5.93 -6.95
C VAL A 384 -14.23 5.33 -7.59
N VAL A 385 -14.35 4.02 -7.55
CA VAL A 385 -15.57 3.28 -7.90
C VAL A 385 -16.31 2.96 -6.60
N ASP A 386 -17.61 3.23 -6.56
CA ASP A 386 -18.49 2.67 -5.54
C ASP A 386 -18.92 1.28 -6.00
N GLY A 387 -18.44 0.25 -5.30
CA GLY A 387 -18.71 -1.14 -5.66
C GLY A 387 -20.15 -1.59 -5.39
N THR A 388 -20.90 -0.81 -4.60
CA THR A 388 -22.24 -1.20 -4.11
C THR A 388 -23.35 -0.96 -5.13
N GLY A 389 -23.16 -0.01 -6.05
CA GLY A 389 -24.12 0.33 -7.11
C GLY A 389 -23.67 -0.19 -8.48
N ILE A 390 -24.43 -1.14 -9.04
CA ILE A 390 -24.11 -1.80 -10.31
C ILE A 390 -24.74 -1.08 -11.51
N ALA A 391 -23.97 -0.97 -12.60
CA ALA A 391 -24.46 -0.63 -13.93
C ALA A 391 -23.84 -1.58 -14.98
N THR A 392 -24.34 -1.59 -16.21
CA THR A 392 -23.75 -2.37 -17.31
C THR A 392 -23.66 -1.55 -18.58
N HIS A 393 -22.44 -1.42 -19.11
CA HIS A 393 -22.13 -0.79 -20.38
C HIS A 393 -22.10 -1.85 -21.49
N PHE A 394 -22.77 -1.64 -22.62
CA PHE A 394 -22.97 -2.69 -23.61
C PHE A 394 -21.73 -2.99 -24.45
N ALA A 395 -21.08 -2.00 -25.07
CA ALA A 395 -20.00 -2.31 -26.01
C ALA A 395 -19.04 -1.15 -26.28
N PHE A 396 -17.75 -1.36 -26.05
CA PHE A 396 -16.75 -0.49 -26.66
C PHE A 396 -16.79 -0.62 -28.18
N ARG A 397 -16.42 0.45 -28.88
CA ARG A 397 -16.40 0.50 -30.36
C ARG A 397 -15.66 -0.71 -30.95
N THR A 398 -14.55 -1.11 -30.36
CA THR A 398 -13.75 -2.28 -30.75
C THR A 398 -14.46 -3.61 -30.57
N GLN A 399 -15.23 -3.79 -29.49
CA GLN A 399 -16.06 -4.98 -29.26
C GLN A 399 -17.28 -5.02 -30.20
N ARG A 400 -17.88 -3.85 -30.45
CA ARG A 400 -19.09 -3.66 -31.27
C ARG A 400 -18.81 -3.81 -32.77
N ASP A 401 -17.81 -3.09 -33.25
CA ASP A 401 -17.44 -2.99 -34.68
C ASP A 401 -16.45 -4.09 -35.11
N ALA A 402 -16.06 -5.01 -34.20
CA ALA A 402 -15.17 -6.14 -34.51
C ALA A 402 -15.62 -6.89 -35.77
N HIS A 403 -14.66 -7.34 -36.57
CA HIS A 403 -14.90 -8.08 -37.81
C HIS A 403 -15.90 -7.40 -38.78
N GLY A 404 -15.94 -6.06 -38.78
CA GLY A 404 -16.82 -5.27 -39.63
C GLY A 404 -18.27 -5.18 -39.12
N GLY A 405 -18.47 -5.19 -37.80
CA GLY A 405 -19.79 -5.24 -37.15
C GLY A 405 -20.28 -6.64 -36.78
N LYS A 406 -19.48 -7.68 -37.09
CA LYS A 406 -19.73 -9.08 -36.71
C LYS A 406 -19.10 -9.42 -35.34
N GLY A 407 -19.20 -8.50 -34.40
CA GLY A 407 -18.73 -8.65 -33.02
C GLY A 407 -19.88 -8.86 -32.05
N LEU A 408 -19.78 -8.18 -30.90
CA LEU A 408 -20.79 -8.25 -29.84
C LEU A 408 -22.19 -7.78 -30.31
N ALA A 409 -22.25 -6.81 -31.23
CA ALA A 409 -23.50 -6.32 -31.81
C ALA A 409 -24.27 -7.37 -32.64
N TRP A 410 -23.61 -8.47 -33.03
CA TRP A 410 -24.21 -9.61 -33.73
C TRP A 410 -24.68 -10.73 -32.80
N THR A 411 -24.56 -10.59 -31.48
CA THR A 411 -25.16 -11.49 -30.48
C THR A 411 -26.61 -11.13 -30.18
N ASP A 412 -27.39 -12.03 -29.59
CA ASP A 412 -28.73 -11.69 -29.05
C ASP A 412 -28.69 -10.90 -27.72
N ALA A 413 -27.50 -10.56 -27.18
CA ALA A 413 -27.36 -9.95 -25.84
C ALA A 413 -28.10 -8.61 -25.70
N LEU A 414 -28.09 -7.75 -26.73
CA LEU A 414 -28.83 -6.48 -26.69
C LEU A 414 -30.35 -6.70 -26.66
N ASP A 415 -30.85 -7.71 -27.38
CA ASP A 415 -32.25 -8.11 -27.34
C ASP A 415 -32.63 -8.71 -25.97
N ARG A 416 -31.71 -9.39 -25.28
CA ARG A 416 -31.89 -9.83 -23.89
C ARG A 416 -32.05 -8.65 -22.94
N TYR A 417 -31.16 -7.66 -22.97
CA TYR A 417 -31.33 -6.45 -22.14
C TYR A 417 -32.65 -5.72 -22.45
N ARG A 418 -33.03 -5.63 -23.72
CA ARG A 418 -34.32 -5.06 -24.15
C ARG A 418 -35.51 -5.85 -23.60
N ALA A 419 -35.46 -7.18 -23.62
CA ALA A 419 -36.50 -8.04 -23.05
C ALA A 419 -36.58 -7.92 -21.52
N TYR A 420 -35.45 -7.88 -20.81
CA TYR A 420 -35.39 -7.64 -19.36
C TYR A 420 -36.02 -6.29 -18.98
N ALA A 421 -35.62 -5.21 -19.66
CA ALA A 421 -36.15 -3.87 -19.46
C ALA A 421 -37.68 -3.83 -19.66
N GLN A 422 -38.18 -4.47 -20.73
CA GLN A 422 -39.62 -4.56 -21.01
C GLN A 422 -40.38 -5.40 -19.97
N GLU A 423 -39.82 -6.50 -19.47
CA GLU A 423 -40.44 -7.32 -18.41
C GLU A 423 -40.58 -6.50 -17.12
N LYS A 424 -39.46 -5.95 -16.61
CA LYS A 424 -39.45 -5.22 -15.34
C LYS A 424 -40.29 -3.93 -15.41
N TRP A 425 -40.25 -3.20 -16.52
CA TRP A 425 -41.06 -1.99 -16.71
C TRP A 425 -42.57 -2.28 -16.69
N ARG A 426 -43.02 -3.39 -17.31
CA ARG A 426 -44.44 -3.78 -17.32
C ARG A 426 -44.97 -4.12 -15.92
N PHE A 427 -44.17 -4.71 -15.04
CA PHE A 427 -44.57 -4.97 -13.66
C PHE A 427 -44.74 -3.69 -12.83
N SER A 428 -43.85 -2.70 -13.00
CA SER A 428 -43.97 -1.40 -12.30
C SER A 428 -45.21 -0.61 -12.72
N ALA A 429 -45.58 -0.64 -14.00
CA ALA A 429 -46.79 0.02 -14.52
C ALA A 429 -48.09 -0.58 -13.96
N VAL A 430 -48.12 -1.88 -13.65
CA VAL A 430 -49.28 -2.56 -13.05
C VAL A 430 -49.48 -2.19 -11.57
N TRP A 431 -48.40 -1.86 -10.85
CA TRP A 431 -48.48 -1.42 -9.45
C TRP A 431 -49.14 -0.05 -9.28
N LEU A 432 -48.96 0.86 -10.25
CA LEU A 432 -49.57 2.20 -10.28
C LEU A 432 -51.06 2.21 -10.65
N HIS A 433 -51.68 1.06 -10.95
CA HIS A 433 -53.10 0.95 -11.29
C HIS A 433 -54.01 0.43 -10.16
N ARG A 434 -53.50 0.33 -8.91
CA ARG A 434 -54.29 -0.08 -7.73
C ARG A 434 -54.74 1.02 -6.77
N LEU A 435 -54.48 2.29 -7.08
CA LEU A 435 -55.08 3.44 -6.39
C LEU A 435 -55.79 4.30 -7.44
N GLY A 436 -57.11 4.15 -7.53
CA GLY A 436 -57.88 4.68 -8.66
C GLY A 436 -58.29 6.14 -8.53
N CYS A 437 -58.34 6.85 -9.65
CA CYS A 437 -59.37 7.85 -9.94
C CYS A 437 -59.47 8.09 -11.48
N PRO A 438 -60.64 8.54 -12.00
CA PRO A 438 -60.91 8.53 -13.44
C PRO A 438 -60.64 9.86 -14.18
N THR A 439 -60.60 9.73 -15.51
CA THR A 439 -60.61 10.74 -16.57
C THR A 439 -61.37 12.07 -16.33
N SER A 440 -60.74 13.22 -16.62
CA SER A 440 -61.33 14.40 -17.35
C SER A 440 -60.35 15.62 -17.36
N VAL A 441 -59.89 16.20 -18.49
CA VAL A 441 -60.50 17.25 -19.36
C VAL A 441 -59.78 18.64 -19.27
N ILE A 442 -59.12 19.02 -20.38
CA ILE A 442 -59.05 20.36 -21.06
C ILE A 442 -58.63 21.64 -20.28
N LEU A 443 -57.50 22.25 -20.72
CA LEU A 443 -57.20 23.67 -21.10
C LEU A 443 -58.17 24.84 -20.73
N PRO A 444 -57.78 26.14 -20.84
CA PRO A 444 -56.54 26.87 -20.47
C PRO A 444 -56.88 28.28 -19.82
N ILE A 445 -55.96 29.29 -19.80
CA ILE A 445 -56.15 30.73 -20.22
C ILE A 445 -55.41 31.88 -19.43
N PHE A 446 -54.81 32.79 -20.24
CA PHE A 446 -54.35 34.20 -20.09
C PHE A 446 -53.38 34.74 -19.01
N PHE A 447 -52.12 34.96 -19.45
CA PHE A 447 -51.49 36.26 -19.82
C PHE A 447 -51.54 37.53 -18.94
N SER A 448 -50.37 38.22 -18.96
CA SER A 448 -50.15 39.69 -18.99
C SER A 448 -50.13 40.47 -17.66
N LEU A 449 -49.31 41.52 -17.44
CA LEU A 449 -48.11 42.07 -18.14
C LEU A 449 -47.41 43.13 -17.23
N ARG A 450 -46.07 43.29 -17.36
CA ARG A 450 -45.28 44.56 -17.15
C ARG A 450 -45.18 45.19 -15.73
N TYR A 451 -44.17 46.02 -15.38
CA TYR A 451 -42.73 46.24 -15.73
C TYR A 451 -42.20 47.43 -14.88
N LEU A 452 -40.91 47.83 -15.03
CA LEU A 452 -40.29 49.14 -14.68
C LEU A 452 -39.96 49.43 -13.18
N VAL A 453 -38.95 50.25 -12.79
CA VAL A 453 -37.62 50.65 -13.34
C VAL A 453 -36.87 51.54 -12.30
N ALA A 454 -35.52 51.69 -12.40
CA ALA A 454 -34.67 52.88 -12.07
C ALA A 454 -33.30 52.49 -11.46
N MET A 455 -32.14 52.67 -12.12
CA MET A 455 -31.34 53.91 -12.34
C MET A 455 -30.53 54.44 -11.14
N LYS A 456 -29.19 54.36 -11.19
CA LYS A 456 -28.26 55.53 -11.40
C LYS A 456 -26.76 55.20 -11.33
N LEU A 457 -25.97 55.96 -12.10
CA LEU A 457 -24.50 56.15 -12.01
C LEU A 457 -24.16 57.36 -11.13
N TRP A 458 -22.94 57.42 -10.56
CA TRP A 458 -22.00 58.58 -10.63
C TRP A 458 -20.61 58.24 -10.05
N THR A 459 -19.59 59.04 -10.38
CA THR A 459 -18.13 58.76 -10.24
C THR A 459 -17.36 59.88 -9.49
N LEU A 460 -16.03 59.67 -9.35
CA LEU A 460 -14.91 60.56 -8.89
C LEU A 460 -14.38 60.23 -7.47
N ALA A 461 -13.18 59.65 -7.31
CA ALA A 461 -11.80 60.19 -7.47
C ALA A 461 -11.28 60.91 -6.20
N GLY A 462 -10.05 60.72 -5.71
CA GLY A 462 -8.92 59.83 -6.08
C GLY A 462 -7.64 60.28 -5.35
N PHE A 463 -6.52 59.53 -5.36
CA PHE A 463 -5.15 60.08 -5.21
C PHE A 463 -4.04 59.06 -5.58
N ILE A 464 -2.91 59.61 -6.01
CA ILE A 464 -1.80 59.05 -6.82
C ILE A 464 -0.76 58.21 -6.02
N CYS A 465 -0.27 57.11 -6.63
CA CYS A 465 1.08 56.46 -6.66
C CYS A 465 2.18 56.73 -5.57
N PRO A 466 3.32 55.98 -5.55
CA PRO A 466 3.67 54.70 -6.21
C PRO A 466 4.32 53.67 -5.22
N VAL A 467 4.55 52.42 -5.66
CA VAL A 467 5.59 51.55 -5.03
C VAL A 467 6.40 50.82 -6.09
N ALA A 468 7.73 50.91 -6.00
CA ALA A 468 8.66 50.16 -6.82
C ALA A 468 8.96 48.80 -6.19
N SER A 469 8.87 47.73 -6.98
CA SER A 469 9.36 46.40 -6.57
C SER A 469 10.87 46.31 -6.75
N GLY A 470 11.61 46.85 -5.79
CA GLY A 470 13.02 46.50 -5.63
C GLY A 470 13.13 45.04 -5.16
N PHE A 471 14.05 44.28 -5.74
CA PHE A 471 14.45 42.98 -5.19
C PHE A 471 15.11 43.20 -3.82
N LEU A 472 14.33 43.03 -2.77
CA LEU A 472 14.85 42.86 -1.42
C LEU A 472 15.08 41.37 -1.18
N TYR A 473 16.35 40.99 -1.04
CA TYR A 473 16.71 39.79 -0.30
C TYR A 473 16.10 39.92 1.10
N SER A 474 15.06 39.15 1.40
CA SER A 474 14.59 39.02 2.77
C SER A 474 15.54 38.08 3.52
N ASN A 475 16.15 38.57 4.60
CA ASN A 475 16.87 37.72 5.53
C ASN A 475 15.85 36.76 6.18
N ASN A 476 15.99 35.46 5.91
CA ASN A 476 15.12 34.41 6.45
C ASN A 476 15.37 34.19 7.95
N SER A 477 14.86 35.07 8.81
CA SER A 477 14.95 34.92 10.27
C SER A 477 13.76 34.19 10.90
N ASN A 478 12.92 33.49 10.10
CA ASN A 478 11.69 32.81 10.55
C ASN A 478 11.46 31.43 9.87
N GLN A 479 12.51 30.72 9.43
CA GLN A 479 12.37 29.34 8.97
C GLN A 479 12.32 28.37 10.16
N THR A 480 11.20 27.65 10.29
CA THR A 480 10.98 26.57 11.27
C THR A 480 10.69 25.24 10.56
N LEU A 481 11.06 24.13 11.20
CA LEU A 481 10.66 22.79 10.78
C LEU A 481 9.14 22.60 10.98
N LEU A 482 8.52 21.67 10.24
CA LEU A 482 7.21 21.16 10.60
C LEU A 482 7.33 20.36 11.91
N PRO A 483 6.37 20.52 12.85
CA PRO A 483 6.30 19.70 14.05
C PRO A 483 5.96 18.25 13.68
N LEU A 484 6.35 17.33 14.56
CA LEU A 484 5.86 15.96 14.53
C LEU A 484 4.40 15.93 15.03
N THR A 485 3.60 14.96 14.58
CA THR A 485 2.24 14.72 15.10
C THR A 485 2.33 14.22 16.55
N PHE A 486 3.32 13.38 16.82
CA PHE A 486 3.69 12.91 18.16
C PHE A 486 5.16 13.25 18.39
N THR A 487 5.46 14.02 19.44
CA THR A 487 6.83 14.48 19.72
C THR A 487 7.50 13.55 20.74
N PRO A 488 8.62 12.88 20.41
CA PRO A 488 9.31 11.93 21.29
C PRO A 488 9.61 12.51 22.67
N LEU A 489 9.58 11.64 23.68
CA LEU A 489 10.07 11.97 25.01
C LEU A 489 11.60 11.81 25.07
N PRO A 490 12.30 12.56 25.94
CA PRO A 490 13.72 12.35 26.17
C PRO A 490 14.05 10.91 26.55
N VAL A 491 15.13 10.36 26.01
CA VAL A 491 15.60 9.01 26.32
C VAL A 491 15.75 8.83 27.84
N GLY A 492 15.27 7.70 28.38
CA GLY A 492 15.25 7.45 29.83
C GLY A 492 14.02 8.01 30.58
N SER A 493 13.16 8.84 29.95
CA SER A 493 11.82 9.15 30.49
C SER A 493 10.88 7.94 30.47
N ILE A 494 11.22 6.91 29.69
CA ILE A 494 10.47 5.66 29.56
C ILE A 494 11.38 4.51 30.01
N THR A 495 10.85 3.65 30.89
CA THR A 495 11.52 2.46 31.42
C THR A 495 10.67 1.21 31.15
N PRO A 496 11.27 0.05 30.89
CA PRO A 496 10.50 -1.16 30.55
C PRO A 496 9.94 -1.85 31.80
N ARG A 497 8.93 -2.69 31.61
CA ARG A 497 8.38 -3.59 32.63
C ARG A 497 8.15 -4.99 32.05
N GLY A 498 7.79 -5.94 32.91
CA GLY A 498 7.37 -7.30 32.50
C GLY A 498 8.39 -7.96 31.57
N TRP A 499 7.91 -8.64 30.54
CA TRP A 499 8.76 -9.34 29.58
C TRP A 499 9.76 -8.42 28.87
N LEU A 500 9.34 -7.22 28.45
CA LEU A 500 10.21 -6.27 27.74
C LEU A 500 11.40 -5.84 28.61
N GLN A 501 11.22 -5.77 29.93
CA GLN A 501 12.31 -5.50 30.86
C GLN A 501 13.35 -6.64 30.86
N SER A 502 12.92 -7.89 30.84
CA SER A 502 13.86 -9.02 30.81
C SER A 502 14.48 -9.25 29.43
N GLU A 503 13.81 -8.98 28.32
CA GLU A 503 14.44 -9.00 27.00
C GLU A 503 15.54 -7.92 26.89
N LEU A 504 15.28 -6.71 27.40
CA LEU A 504 16.31 -5.66 27.49
C LEU A 504 17.44 -6.04 28.47
N MET A 505 17.13 -6.67 29.61
CA MET A 505 18.17 -7.20 30.51
C MET A 505 18.97 -8.35 29.88
N ALA A 506 18.36 -9.20 29.06
CA ALA A 506 19.05 -10.24 28.31
C ALA A 506 20.01 -9.59 27.30
N MET A 507 19.57 -8.58 26.55
CA MET A 507 20.42 -7.79 25.66
C MET A 507 21.61 -7.14 26.39
N ALA A 508 21.37 -6.57 27.58
CA ALA A 508 22.41 -5.93 28.40
C ALA A 508 23.42 -6.91 29.03
N ASN A 509 23.00 -8.15 29.31
CA ASN A 509 23.87 -9.22 29.83
C ASN A 509 24.33 -10.22 28.73
N GLY A 510 23.95 -9.94 27.49
CA GLY A 510 24.21 -10.71 26.29
C GLY A 510 25.29 -10.05 25.43
N LEU A 511 25.30 -10.41 24.14
CA LEU A 511 26.29 -9.96 23.17
C LEU A 511 26.39 -8.42 23.11
N ALA A 512 25.26 -7.76 22.84
CA ALA A 512 25.14 -6.31 22.71
C ALA A 512 25.76 -5.52 23.88
N GLY A 513 25.44 -5.93 25.12
CA GLY A 513 25.94 -5.29 26.33
C GLY A 513 27.40 -5.64 26.69
N HIS A 514 28.02 -6.61 26.02
CA HIS A 514 29.40 -7.03 26.25
C HIS A 514 30.36 -6.74 25.09
N GLU A 515 29.88 -6.26 23.93
CA GLU A 515 30.74 -5.90 22.79
C GLU A 515 31.88 -4.92 23.15
N HIS A 516 31.63 -3.90 23.97
CA HIS A 516 32.69 -2.99 24.44
C HIS A 516 33.73 -3.67 25.34
N ASP A 517 33.40 -4.79 25.99
CA ASP A 517 34.32 -5.50 26.88
C ASP A 517 35.33 -6.38 26.09
N PHE A 518 34.98 -6.82 24.87
CA PHE A 518 35.86 -7.71 24.09
C PHE A 518 35.84 -7.55 22.56
N TYR A 519 34.72 -7.15 21.95
CA TYR A 519 34.56 -7.24 20.50
C TYR A 519 35.40 -6.19 19.77
N VAL A 520 36.38 -6.64 18.99
CA VAL A 520 37.52 -5.81 18.56
C VAL A 520 37.16 -4.55 17.77
N PHE A 521 36.05 -4.56 17.03
CA PHE A 521 35.58 -3.40 16.27
C PHE A 521 34.88 -2.33 17.14
N VAL A 522 34.53 -2.67 18.38
CA VAL A 522 33.99 -1.78 19.41
C VAL A 522 35.06 -1.48 20.48
N SER A 523 35.58 -2.49 21.16
CA SER A 523 36.55 -2.36 22.27
C SER A 523 37.89 -1.76 21.85
N ASN A 524 38.37 -2.06 20.64
CA ASN A 524 39.60 -1.52 20.05
C ASN A 524 39.29 -0.64 18.81
N SER A 525 38.12 0.01 18.79
CA SER A 525 37.67 0.76 17.63
C SER A 525 38.60 1.92 17.26
N ARG A 526 38.70 2.20 15.96
CA ARG A 526 39.40 3.38 15.41
C ARG A 526 38.87 4.71 15.97
N TRP A 527 37.65 4.75 16.46
CA TRP A 527 37.02 5.94 17.05
C TRP A 527 37.57 6.31 18.43
N LEU A 528 38.23 5.37 19.13
CA LEU A 528 38.69 5.54 20.51
C LEU A 528 40.17 5.92 20.61
N GLN A 529 40.86 6.08 19.48
CA GLN A 529 42.31 6.27 19.41
C GLN A 529 42.67 7.35 18.39
N ALA A 530 43.63 8.23 18.73
CA ALA A 530 44.11 9.26 17.82
C ALA A 530 44.82 8.69 16.57
N SER A 531 45.38 7.48 16.69
CA SER A 531 45.94 6.70 15.58
C SER A 531 45.91 5.21 15.94
N GLY A 532 45.62 4.35 14.96
CA GLY A 532 45.47 2.91 15.18
C GLY A 532 44.01 2.47 15.25
N GLY A 533 43.73 1.46 16.07
CA GLY A 533 42.41 0.81 16.19
C GLY A 533 42.00 -0.04 14.97
N THR A 534 40.92 -0.79 15.15
CA THR A 534 40.38 -1.76 14.20
C THR A 534 38.93 -1.44 13.85
N ASP A 535 38.52 -1.75 12.61
CA ASP A 535 37.12 -1.78 12.16
C ASP A 535 37.03 -2.85 11.07
N TYR A 536 35.84 -3.40 10.79
CA TYR A 536 35.65 -4.42 9.75
C TYR A 536 35.62 -3.82 8.34
N SER A 537 35.39 -2.51 8.22
CA SER A 537 35.39 -1.80 6.95
C SER A 537 36.02 -0.40 7.07
N ASN A 538 36.35 0.19 5.93
CA ASN A 538 36.81 1.59 5.86
C ASN A 538 35.68 2.62 5.94
N LEU A 539 34.41 2.18 6.07
CA LEU A 539 33.30 3.04 6.47
C LEU A 539 33.43 3.49 7.94
N ASN A 540 34.15 2.70 8.75
CA ASN A 540 34.35 2.89 10.19
C ASN A 540 33.01 3.04 10.94
N GLU A 541 32.11 2.08 10.79
CA GLU A 541 30.72 2.18 11.25
C GLU A 541 30.40 1.31 12.48
N ALA A 542 31.33 0.42 12.89
CA ALA A 542 31.08 -0.59 13.91
C ALA A 542 30.68 -0.02 15.29
N LEU A 543 31.61 0.71 15.92
CA LEU A 543 31.34 1.39 17.19
C LEU A 543 30.21 2.44 17.07
N PRO A 544 30.11 3.25 16.00
CA PRO A 544 28.95 4.12 15.78
C PRO A 544 27.59 3.43 15.85
N TYR A 545 27.44 2.24 15.24
CA TYR A 545 26.20 1.46 15.31
C TYR A 545 25.95 0.90 16.72
N TRP A 546 26.95 0.31 17.35
CA TRP A 546 26.84 -0.14 18.74
C TRP A 546 26.43 1.01 19.68
N PHE A 547 27.07 2.18 19.52
CA PHE A 547 26.79 3.37 20.34
C PHE A 547 25.36 3.90 20.14
N ASN A 548 24.83 3.87 18.90
CA ASN A 548 23.45 4.24 18.56
C ASN A 548 22.40 3.37 19.28
N GLY A 549 22.69 2.09 19.52
CA GLY A 549 21.80 1.15 20.22
C GLY A 549 22.03 1.08 21.73
N ILE A 550 23.28 1.18 22.20
CA ILE A 550 23.60 0.99 23.63
C ILE A 550 23.21 2.19 24.50
N VAL A 551 23.17 3.41 23.94
CA VAL A 551 22.73 4.62 24.67
C VAL A 551 21.30 4.48 25.20
N PRO A 552 20.27 4.22 24.37
CA PRO A 552 18.92 4.01 24.89
C PRO A 552 18.82 2.78 25.82
N LEU A 553 19.55 1.69 25.55
CA LEU A 553 19.56 0.52 26.45
C LEU A 553 20.04 0.87 27.87
N ALA A 554 21.20 1.53 27.96
CA ALA A 554 21.84 1.92 29.21
C ALA A 554 20.95 2.83 30.06
N TYR A 555 20.26 3.79 29.42
CA TYR A 555 19.42 4.75 30.12
C TYR A 555 18.04 4.19 30.49
N SER A 556 17.41 3.40 29.63
CA SER A 556 16.10 2.79 29.90
C SER A 556 16.14 1.70 30.99
N LEU A 557 17.25 0.95 31.09
CA LEU A 557 17.47 0.02 32.21
C LEU A 557 18.06 0.67 33.47
N ASN A 558 18.53 1.92 33.36
CA ASN A 558 19.36 2.58 34.36
C ASN A 558 20.63 1.76 34.73
N ASP A 559 21.24 1.09 33.76
CA ASP A 559 22.43 0.26 33.97
C ASP A 559 23.68 1.13 34.15
N ALA A 560 24.38 0.95 35.27
CA ALA A 560 25.56 1.75 35.61
C ALA A 560 26.79 1.42 34.76
N ARG A 561 27.00 0.15 34.40
CA ARG A 561 28.14 -0.32 33.60
C ARG A 561 28.02 0.19 32.16
N LEU A 562 26.85 0.05 31.55
CA LEU A 562 26.61 0.52 30.19
C LEU A 562 26.66 2.06 30.12
N LYS A 563 26.18 2.77 31.16
CA LYS A 563 26.34 4.24 31.25
C LYS A 563 27.80 4.67 31.34
N GLU A 564 28.64 3.95 32.09
CA GLU A 564 30.08 4.21 32.17
C GLU A 564 30.77 4.00 30.81
N GLN A 565 30.48 2.89 30.12
CA GLN A 565 30.97 2.64 28.75
C GLN A 565 30.54 3.77 27.78
N VAL A 566 29.25 4.15 27.78
CA VAL A 566 28.71 5.26 26.97
C VAL A 566 29.44 6.58 27.27
N HIS A 567 29.65 6.92 28.55
CA HIS A 567 30.35 8.15 28.93
C HIS A 567 31.83 8.11 28.56
N SER A 568 32.48 6.96 28.66
CA SER A 568 33.87 6.76 28.24
C SER A 568 34.04 6.97 26.73
N VAL A 569 33.19 6.34 25.93
CA VAL A 569 33.18 6.47 24.46
C VAL A 569 32.88 7.92 24.04
N ALA A 570 31.83 8.53 24.60
CA ALA A 570 31.48 9.92 24.29
C ALA A 570 32.60 10.91 24.70
N SER A 571 33.20 10.73 25.89
CA SER A 571 34.34 11.54 26.33
C SER A 571 35.50 11.45 25.35
N THR A 572 35.86 10.22 24.97
CA THR A 572 37.00 9.94 24.11
C THR A 572 36.79 10.52 22.72
N VAL A 573 35.67 10.19 22.06
CA VAL A 573 35.37 10.64 20.69
C VAL A 573 35.27 12.16 20.60
N LEU A 574 34.66 12.83 21.59
CA LEU A 574 34.58 14.30 21.60
C LEU A 574 35.93 14.96 21.92
N SER A 575 36.79 14.33 22.73
CA SER A 575 38.16 14.81 23.00
C SER A 575 39.09 14.71 21.79
N LEU A 576 38.79 13.80 20.86
CA LEU A 576 39.52 13.56 19.61
C LEU A 576 39.00 14.38 18.43
N GLN A 577 38.07 15.33 18.63
CA GLN A 577 37.61 16.21 17.56
C GLN A 577 38.77 17.07 17.01
N SER A 578 39.05 16.97 15.71
CA SER A 578 40.10 17.73 15.03
C SER A 578 39.82 19.25 15.09
N SER A 579 40.88 20.06 14.96
CA SER A 579 40.81 21.52 15.15
C SER A 579 39.93 22.27 14.14
N ASP A 580 39.61 21.64 13.00
CA ASP A 580 38.66 22.15 12.00
C ASP A 580 37.20 21.75 12.26
N GLY A 581 36.95 20.91 13.27
CA GLY A 581 35.63 20.41 13.66
C GLY A 581 35.35 18.95 13.25
N TRP A 582 36.28 18.24 12.60
CA TRP A 582 36.07 16.84 12.22
C TRP A 582 35.95 15.91 13.43
N ILE A 583 34.94 15.03 13.44
CA ILE A 583 34.71 14.04 14.50
C ILE A 583 35.04 12.65 13.96
N GLY A 584 35.73 11.82 14.75
CA GLY A 584 36.06 10.43 14.44
C GLY A 584 37.37 10.23 13.67
N PRO A 585 37.65 8.99 13.21
CA PRO A 585 38.91 8.61 12.56
C PRO A 585 39.35 9.59 11.47
N GLU A 586 40.64 9.95 11.48
CA GLU A 586 41.22 10.98 10.62
C GLU A 586 42.22 10.40 9.60
N ILE A 587 41.75 10.29 8.36
CA ILE A 587 42.59 10.30 7.15
C ILE A 587 41.99 11.40 6.26
N PRO A 588 42.57 12.61 6.18
CA PRO A 588 41.90 13.77 5.58
C PRO A 588 41.39 13.58 4.15
N ALA A 589 42.10 12.78 3.34
CA ALA A 589 41.69 12.47 1.96
C ALA A 589 40.50 11.50 1.87
N GLU A 590 40.25 10.69 2.91
CA GLU A 590 39.20 9.66 2.96
C GLU A 590 37.99 10.06 3.83
N ARG A 591 37.96 11.33 4.28
CA ARG A 591 36.84 11.88 5.07
C ARG A 591 35.51 11.69 4.33
N ASN A 592 34.58 11.03 4.99
CA ASN A 592 33.22 10.78 4.51
C ASN A 592 32.23 10.85 5.67
N PHE A 593 31.00 11.26 5.39
CA PHE A 593 30.01 11.54 6.44
C PHE A 593 29.33 10.29 7.01
N TRP A 594 29.42 9.13 6.35
CA TRP A 594 28.55 7.99 6.63
C TRP A 594 28.66 7.44 8.06
N GLY A 595 29.84 6.96 8.49
CA GLY A 595 30.02 6.40 9.84
C GLY A 595 29.78 7.39 10.99
N ARG A 596 29.68 8.70 10.71
CA ARG A 596 29.34 9.73 11.71
C ARG A 596 27.84 9.72 12.01
N THR A 597 27.02 9.32 11.05
CA THR A 597 25.56 9.36 11.13
C THR A 597 25.00 8.56 12.32
N PRO A 598 25.24 7.24 12.45
CA PRO A 598 24.76 6.49 13.62
C PRO A 598 25.39 6.96 14.94
N LEU A 599 26.68 7.35 14.95
CA LEU A 599 27.30 7.95 16.15
C LEU A 599 26.54 9.19 16.61
N PHE A 600 26.19 10.08 15.68
CA PHE A 600 25.50 11.33 16.00
C PHE A 600 24.10 11.08 16.54
N LEU A 601 23.36 10.10 15.99
CA LEU A 601 22.10 9.65 16.59
C LEU A 601 22.29 9.13 18.02
N GLY A 602 23.38 8.41 18.32
CA GLY A 602 23.74 8.04 19.69
C GLY A 602 24.06 9.25 20.58
N LEU A 603 24.75 10.27 20.04
CA LEU A 603 25.09 11.48 20.79
C LEU A 603 23.86 12.36 21.08
N THR A 604 22.90 12.49 20.15
CA THR A 604 21.65 13.23 20.40
C THR A 604 20.83 12.53 21.49
N GLN A 605 20.72 11.20 21.44
CA GLN A 605 20.09 10.39 22.49
C GLN A 605 20.80 10.56 23.85
N LEU A 606 22.13 10.63 23.89
CA LEU A 606 22.88 10.85 25.14
C LEU A 606 22.65 12.25 25.73
N ALA A 607 22.60 13.27 24.88
CA ALA A 607 22.27 14.64 25.28
C ALA A 607 20.85 14.78 25.85
N GLU A 608 19.89 14.01 25.31
CA GLU A 608 18.52 13.93 25.83
C GLU A 608 18.45 13.18 27.16
N ALA A 609 19.14 12.04 27.26
CA ALA A 609 19.13 11.20 28.46
C ALA A 609 19.89 11.79 29.64
N ASN A 610 20.83 12.71 29.39
CA ASN A 610 21.58 13.39 30.42
C ASN A 610 22.02 14.80 29.98
N ALA A 611 21.35 15.80 30.54
CA ALA A 611 21.58 17.22 30.24
C ALA A 611 23.02 17.71 30.48
N THR A 612 23.87 17.01 31.24
CA THR A 612 25.31 17.38 31.33
C THR A 612 26.04 17.25 30.00
N TRP A 613 25.54 16.39 29.10
CA TRP A 613 26.10 16.15 27.77
C TRP A 613 25.56 17.08 26.69
N GLU A 614 24.41 17.75 26.90
CA GLU A 614 23.76 18.57 25.89
C GLU A 614 24.70 19.64 25.33
N ARG A 615 25.32 20.46 26.20
CA ARG A 615 26.22 21.52 25.75
C ARG A 615 27.48 20.98 25.05
N PRO A 616 28.28 20.05 25.61
CA PRO A 616 29.42 19.46 24.92
C PRO A 616 29.08 18.92 23.52
N ILE A 617 27.93 18.25 23.38
CA ILE A 617 27.49 17.63 22.13
C ILE A 617 27.00 18.68 21.13
N VAL A 618 26.18 19.65 21.54
CA VAL A 618 25.75 20.77 20.68
C VAL A 618 26.94 21.61 20.21
N ASP A 619 27.90 21.91 21.11
CA ASP A 619 29.11 22.66 20.76
C ASP A 619 30.00 21.88 19.76
N ALA A 620 30.16 20.57 19.94
CA ALA A 620 30.97 19.73 19.04
C ALA A 620 30.31 19.49 17.68
N LEU A 621 29.03 19.10 17.66
CA LEU A 621 28.27 18.93 16.43
C LEU A 621 28.12 20.27 15.69
N GLY A 622 27.97 21.40 16.39
CA GLY A 622 27.96 22.73 15.79
C GLY A 622 29.23 23.05 15.00
N ARG A 623 30.42 22.73 15.55
CA ARG A 623 31.70 22.84 14.81
C ARG A 623 31.74 21.89 13.61
N PHE A 624 31.30 20.65 13.78
CA PHE A 624 31.24 19.67 12.69
C PHE A 624 30.31 20.12 11.55
N MET A 625 29.19 20.77 11.84
CA MET A 625 28.26 21.26 10.80
C MET A 625 28.82 22.45 10.02
N VAL A 626 29.64 23.31 10.65
CA VAL A 626 30.38 24.38 9.94
C VAL A 626 31.44 23.80 8.99
N LEU A 627 32.15 22.75 9.42
CA LEU A 627 33.07 22.01 8.55
C LEU A 627 32.33 21.31 7.40
N THR A 628 31.21 20.66 7.72
CA THR A 628 30.34 19.96 6.75
C THR A 628 29.88 20.93 5.66
N ASN A 629 29.44 22.12 6.02
CA ASN A 629 29.06 23.17 5.06
C ASN A 629 30.21 23.53 4.12
N SER A 630 31.40 23.75 4.68
CA SER A 630 32.61 24.06 3.92
C SER A 630 33.00 22.91 2.96
N MET A 631 32.82 21.67 3.38
CA MET A 631 33.07 20.46 2.56
C MET A 631 32.01 20.28 1.45
N LEU A 632 30.73 20.53 1.73
CA LEU A 632 29.65 20.46 0.75
C LEU A 632 29.77 21.57 -0.32
N HIS A 633 30.17 22.79 0.06
CA HIS A 633 30.46 23.88 -0.88
C HIS A 633 31.73 23.62 -1.71
N ASN A 634 32.71 22.92 -1.15
CA ASN A 634 33.84 22.37 -1.91
C ASN A 634 33.42 21.12 -2.71
N SER A 635 32.57 21.33 -3.71
CA SER A 635 32.08 20.30 -4.64
C SER A 635 31.74 18.97 -3.93
N SER A 636 30.87 19.05 -2.92
CA SER A 636 30.29 17.87 -2.25
C SER A 636 31.30 16.89 -1.67
N PHE A 637 32.45 17.39 -1.19
CA PHE A 637 33.52 16.56 -0.64
C PHE A 637 33.05 15.78 0.60
N GLY A 638 33.35 14.48 0.63
CA GLY A 638 32.91 13.55 1.68
C GLY A 638 31.45 13.10 1.57
N PHE A 639 30.70 13.54 0.54
CA PHE A 639 29.31 13.15 0.32
C PHE A 639 29.05 12.45 -1.02
N ASN A 640 29.12 13.16 -2.16
CA ASN A 640 29.06 12.53 -3.50
C ASN A 640 30.44 12.43 -4.17
N ARG A 641 31.46 13.09 -3.59
CA ARG A 641 32.87 13.04 -4.00
C ARG A 641 33.75 12.65 -2.82
N CYS A 642 34.31 11.44 -2.84
CA CYS A 642 35.28 10.94 -1.85
C CYS A 642 36.46 10.23 -2.53
N ALA A 643 37.43 9.78 -1.73
CA ALA A 643 38.53 8.94 -2.20
C ALA A 643 38.02 7.63 -2.83
N SER A 644 38.76 7.10 -3.81
CA SER A 644 38.42 5.86 -4.52
C SER A 644 38.38 4.59 -3.63
N THR A 645 38.88 4.69 -2.40
CA THR A 645 38.77 3.64 -1.38
C THR A 645 37.39 3.61 -0.71
N ILE A 646 36.65 4.72 -0.71
CA ILE A 646 35.37 4.88 0.00
C ILE A 646 34.19 4.84 -0.99
N ASP A 647 33.15 4.07 -0.67
CA ASP A 647 31.89 4.10 -1.41
C ASP A 647 30.94 5.19 -0.86
N CYS A 648 30.95 6.35 -1.52
CA CYS A 648 30.06 7.47 -1.22
C CYS A 648 28.55 7.18 -1.38
N ARG A 649 28.14 6.07 -2.02
CA ARG A 649 26.73 5.79 -2.28
C ARG A 649 25.95 5.51 -0.99
N TRP A 650 26.58 4.84 -0.01
CA TRP A 650 25.98 4.54 1.30
C TRP A 650 25.56 5.79 2.08
N GLY A 651 26.44 6.80 2.13
CA GLY A 651 26.13 8.08 2.79
C GLY A 651 25.03 8.87 2.08
N GLN A 652 24.96 8.79 0.76
CA GLN A 652 23.96 9.49 -0.05
C GLN A 652 22.55 8.88 0.04
N VAL A 653 22.43 7.55 -0.02
CA VAL A 653 21.12 6.87 0.01
C VAL A 653 20.49 6.87 1.41
N ARG A 654 21.30 7.00 2.46
CA ARG A 654 20.90 7.08 3.88
C ARG A 654 20.92 8.52 4.44
N VAL A 655 21.01 9.55 3.60
CA VAL A 655 21.24 10.95 4.03
C VAL A 655 20.19 11.51 5.01
N ALA A 656 18.98 10.95 5.02
CA ALA A 656 17.93 11.30 5.96
C ALA A 656 18.38 11.20 7.43
N ASP A 657 19.21 10.23 7.78
CA ASP A 657 19.68 10.04 9.18
C ASP A 657 20.66 11.14 9.63
N MET A 658 21.47 11.68 8.71
CA MET A 658 22.28 12.88 8.99
C MET A 658 21.39 14.13 9.13
N ILE A 659 20.34 14.23 8.31
CA ILE A 659 19.36 15.31 8.38
C ILE A 659 18.59 15.27 9.71
N LEU A 660 18.29 14.11 10.29
CA LEU A 660 17.71 13.99 11.63
C LEU A 660 18.59 14.66 12.70
N THR A 661 19.92 14.46 12.65
CA THR A 661 20.86 15.14 13.55
C THR A 661 20.81 16.67 13.37
N ILE A 662 20.73 17.16 12.12
CA ILE A 662 20.65 18.60 11.84
C ILE A 662 19.32 19.18 12.34
N GLN A 663 18.22 18.45 12.19
CA GLN A 663 16.90 18.84 12.72
C GLN A 663 16.89 18.89 14.25
N TRP A 664 17.50 17.90 14.91
CA TRP A 664 17.68 17.91 16.37
C TRP A 664 18.48 19.13 16.84
N LEU A 665 19.56 19.48 16.14
CA LEU A 665 20.32 20.70 16.42
C LEU A 665 19.45 21.96 16.26
N LEU A 666 18.63 22.05 15.22
CA LEU A 666 17.70 23.17 15.05
C LEU A 666 16.67 23.26 16.19
N ASP A 667 16.08 22.12 16.59
CA ASP A 667 15.09 22.06 17.66
C ASP A 667 15.70 22.37 19.05
N LYS A 668 16.99 22.05 19.27
CA LYS A 668 17.74 22.38 20.50
C LYS A 668 18.30 23.82 20.53
N GLN A 669 18.56 24.45 19.39
CA GLN A 669 19.40 25.64 19.35
C GLN A 669 18.68 26.96 19.68
N LYS A 670 19.17 27.60 20.75
CA LYS A 670 19.14 29.07 20.92
C LYS A 670 20.42 29.73 20.38
N SER A 671 20.98 29.18 19.30
CA SER A 671 22.23 29.68 18.70
C SER A 671 22.05 31.02 18.03
N GLY A 672 23.16 31.77 17.93
CA GLY A 672 23.19 33.00 17.13
C GLY A 672 22.84 32.72 15.66
N PRO A 673 22.26 33.70 14.92
CA PRO A 673 21.70 33.48 13.59
C PRO A 673 22.62 32.79 12.56
N SER A 674 23.94 32.90 12.72
CA SER A 674 24.93 32.32 11.80
C SER A 674 24.96 30.79 11.78
N LEU A 675 24.80 30.11 12.92
CA LEU A 675 24.81 28.64 12.94
C LEU A 675 23.48 28.09 12.40
N THR A 676 22.36 28.75 12.72
CA THR A 676 21.04 28.41 12.17
C THR A 676 21.06 28.42 10.65
N SER A 677 21.61 29.46 10.01
CA SER A 677 21.72 29.50 8.54
C SER A 677 22.58 28.37 7.97
N VAL A 678 23.67 27.97 8.64
CA VAL A 678 24.52 26.85 8.23
C VAL A 678 23.77 25.51 8.31
N LEU A 679 22.95 25.30 9.33
CA LEU A 679 22.16 24.07 9.47
C LEU A 679 21.10 23.94 8.36
N TRP A 680 20.38 25.02 8.04
CA TRP A 680 19.42 25.03 6.93
C TRP A 680 20.08 24.82 5.58
N ASP A 681 21.21 25.49 5.32
CA ASP A 681 22.00 25.32 4.09
C ASP A 681 22.50 23.86 3.95
N ASN A 682 23.01 23.26 5.04
CA ASN A 682 23.43 21.86 5.03
C ASN A 682 22.28 20.90 4.68
N MET A 683 21.08 21.05 5.25
CA MET A 683 19.93 20.18 4.89
C MET A 683 19.56 20.32 3.41
N GLN A 684 19.52 21.56 2.91
CA GLN A 684 19.21 21.84 1.51
C GLN A 684 20.27 21.24 0.58
N MET A 685 21.56 21.44 0.87
CA MET A 685 22.67 20.88 0.09
C MET A 685 22.71 19.35 0.14
N PHE A 686 22.53 18.73 1.31
CA PHE A 686 22.47 17.27 1.42
C PHE A 686 21.34 16.67 0.60
N ASN A 687 20.17 17.32 0.59
CA ASN A 687 19.07 16.95 -0.27
C ASN A 687 19.41 17.19 -1.76
N ASP A 688 19.87 18.37 -2.14
CA ASP A 688 20.01 18.73 -3.57
C ASP A 688 21.19 18.04 -4.24
N GLN A 689 22.23 17.66 -3.48
CA GLN A 689 23.45 17.04 -4.00
C GLN A 689 23.43 15.50 -3.99
N THR A 690 22.49 14.86 -3.28
CA THR A 690 22.36 13.40 -3.33
C THR A 690 21.82 12.96 -4.68
N GLN A 691 22.47 11.97 -5.27
CA GLN A 691 21.96 11.29 -6.47
C GLN A 691 20.86 10.25 -6.13
N TYR A 692 20.59 10.03 -4.84
CA TYR A 692 19.66 9.02 -4.35
C TYR A 692 18.40 9.68 -3.78
N LYS A 693 17.31 9.59 -4.54
CA LYS A 693 15.98 10.11 -4.27
C LYS A 693 14.99 8.95 -4.20
N TRP A 694 14.61 8.55 -2.98
CA TRP A 694 13.61 7.49 -2.78
C TRP A 694 12.28 7.78 -3.47
N THR A 695 11.88 9.06 -3.58
CA THR A 695 10.70 9.51 -4.34
C THR A 695 10.79 9.28 -5.85
N ASP A 696 11.98 9.03 -6.38
CA ASP A 696 12.20 8.72 -7.79
C ASP A 696 12.35 7.21 -8.01
N TRP A 697 12.86 6.49 -7.01
CA TRP A 697 12.86 5.03 -6.97
C TRP A 697 11.44 4.43 -6.91
N TYR A 698 10.60 4.92 -5.98
CA TYR A 698 9.21 4.48 -5.82
C TYR A 698 8.26 5.13 -6.83
N ARG A 699 8.48 4.88 -8.12
CA ARG A 699 7.62 5.33 -9.23
C ARG A 699 7.20 4.17 -10.14
N PRO A 700 6.00 4.23 -10.75
CA PRO A 700 5.59 3.27 -11.78
C PRO A 700 6.64 3.16 -12.90
N GLY A 701 7.01 1.93 -13.25
CA GLY A 701 8.05 1.65 -14.25
C GLY A 701 9.49 1.88 -13.78
N THR A 702 9.73 2.37 -12.55
CA THR A 702 11.07 2.47 -11.95
C THR A 702 11.30 1.43 -10.86
N TYR A 703 10.33 1.26 -9.95
CA TYR A 703 10.44 0.27 -8.87
C TYR A 703 10.27 -1.15 -9.42
N PRO A 704 11.21 -2.08 -9.16
CA PRO A 704 11.07 -3.47 -9.60
C PRO A 704 10.18 -4.27 -8.66
N GLU A 705 9.08 -4.83 -9.18
CA GLU A 705 8.29 -5.85 -8.47
C GLU A 705 9.09 -7.15 -8.31
N VAL A 706 9.94 -7.47 -9.29
CA VAL A 706 10.93 -8.55 -9.25
C VAL A 706 12.26 -8.03 -9.77
N VAL A 707 13.36 -8.24 -9.03
CA VAL A 707 14.70 -7.82 -9.45
C VAL A 707 15.35 -8.89 -10.34
N ALA A 708 15.50 -8.58 -11.63
CA ALA A 708 16.09 -9.49 -12.61
C ALA A 708 17.62 -9.63 -12.50
N ASP A 709 18.31 -8.59 -12.01
CA ASP A 709 19.77 -8.58 -11.75
C ASP A 709 20.04 -8.25 -10.27
N PRO A 710 19.90 -9.23 -9.36
CA PRO A 710 20.14 -9.06 -7.93
C PRO A 710 21.63 -9.21 -7.60
N THR A 711 22.49 -8.40 -8.25
CA THR A 711 23.94 -8.43 -8.03
C THR A 711 24.48 -7.10 -7.48
N PRO A 712 25.56 -7.10 -6.66
CA PRO A 712 26.20 -5.87 -6.19
C PRO A 712 26.78 -4.99 -7.31
N SER A 713 26.96 -5.55 -8.51
CA SER A 713 27.36 -4.83 -9.73
C SER A 713 26.25 -3.98 -10.34
N ASN A 714 24.98 -4.23 -9.99
CA ASN A 714 23.86 -3.43 -10.47
C ASN A 714 23.98 -1.98 -9.97
N PRO A 715 23.93 -0.94 -10.83
CA PRO A 715 24.04 0.46 -10.40
C PRO A 715 23.00 0.89 -9.36
N GLN A 716 21.83 0.23 -9.34
CA GLN A 716 20.73 0.50 -8.40
C GLN A 716 20.88 -0.25 -7.07
N PHE A 717 21.93 -1.06 -6.87
CA PHE A 717 22.19 -1.81 -5.63
C PHE A 717 21.96 -1.00 -4.34
N PRO A 718 22.37 0.29 -4.21
CA PRO A 718 22.10 1.06 -3.00
C PRO A 718 20.61 1.30 -2.69
N TYR A 719 19.70 1.30 -3.68
CA TYR A 719 18.26 1.34 -3.44
C TYR A 719 17.64 -0.04 -3.21
N MET A 720 18.30 -1.10 -3.67
CA MET A 720 17.85 -2.48 -3.52
C MET A 720 18.36 -3.13 -2.23
N HIS A 721 19.35 -2.52 -1.57
CA HIS A 721 19.96 -3.09 -0.38
C HIS A 721 19.00 -3.08 0.81
N GLY A 722 18.70 -4.24 1.41
CA GLY A 722 17.63 -4.40 2.41
C GLY A 722 17.66 -3.37 3.54
N VAL A 723 18.82 -3.18 4.16
CA VAL A 723 19.02 -2.18 5.24
C VAL A 723 18.79 -0.75 4.74
N ASN A 724 19.15 -0.45 3.49
CA ASN A 724 18.97 0.88 2.92
C ASN A 724 17.50 1.15 2.64
N VAL A 725 16.77 0.13 2.16
CA VAL A 725 15.31 0.19 2.01
C VAL A 725 14.70 0.49 3.38
N GLY A 726 14.97 -0.34 4.40
CA GLY A 726 14.48 -0.15 5.77
C GLY A 726 14.78 1.23 6.35
N GLN A 727 16.02 1.72 6.23
CA GLN A 727 16.42 3.07 6.65
C GLN A 727 15.79 4.19 5.81
N GLY A 728 15.56 3.94 4.52
CA GLY A 728 15.07 4.87 3.52
C GLY A 728 13.57 5.15 3.61
N LEU A 729 12.76 4.21 4.12
CA LEU A 729 11.30 4.38 4.20
C LEU A 729 10.87 5.66 4.95
N LYS A 730 11.62 6.10 5.97
CA LYS A 730 11.34 7.37 6.67
C LYS A 730 11.77 8.63 5.93
N SER A 731 12.51 8.54 4.83
CA SER A 731 13.15 9.71 4.20
C SER A 731 12.15 10.78 3.77
N SER A 732 10.99 10.37 3.28
CA SER A 732 9.95 11.30 2.81
C SER A 732 9.45 12.22 3.94
N ALA A 733 9.20 11.67 5.13
CA ALA A 733 8.82 12.44 6.31
C ALA A 733 9.96 13.34 6.83
N VAL A 734 11.20 12.84 6.85
CA VAL A 734 12.39 13.62 7.24
C VAL A 734 12.58 14.83 6.33
N ILE A 735 12.55 14.64 5.01
CA ILE A 735 12.69 15.73 4.03
C ILE A 735 11.52 16.71 4.14
N ARG A 736 10.28 16.19 4.25
CA ARG A 736 9.07 17.00 4.41
C ARG A 736 9.14 17.99 5.57
N ARG A 737 9.78 17.65 6.70
CA ARG A 737 9.89 18.58 7.84
C ARG A 737 10.52 19.92 7.47
N PHE A 738 11.47 19.96 6.54
CA PHE A 738 12.15 21.21 6.15
C PHE A 738 11.70 21.76 4.79
N THR A 739 11.33 20.91 3.82
CA THR A 739 10.81 21.37 2.51
C THR A 739 9.35 21.80 2.56
N LYS A 740 8.58 21.28 3.53
CA LYS A 740 7.14 21.49 3.73
C LYS A 740 6.26 20.98 2.58
N ASP A 741 6.80 20.15 1.69
CA ASP A 741 6.00 19.54 0.62
C ASP A 741 5.15 18.38 1.14
N ASN A 742 3.83 18.54 1.09
CA ASN A 742 2.88 17.51 1.47
C ASN A 742 2.80 16.34 0.48
N SER A 743 3.32 16.44 -0.76
CA SER A 743 3.37 15.30 -1.71
C SER A 743 4.18 14.12 -1.15
N LEU A 744 5.13 14.41 -0.25
CA LEU A 744 5.98 13.44 0.41
C LEU A 744 5.22 12.54 1.40
N LEU A 745 4.00 12.90 1.83
CA LEU A 745 3.15 12.00 2.62
C LEU A 745 2.72 10.80 1.77
N ASP A 746 2.17 11.08 0.58
CA ASP A 746 1.70 10.06 -0.36
C ASP A 746 2.87 9.22 -0.88
N ALA A 747 4.00 9.86 -1.20
CA ALA A 747 5.22 9.14 -1.60
C ALA A 747 5.78 8.24 -0.48
N GLY A 748 5.60 8.61 0.79
CA GLY A 748 5.92 7.74 1.94
C GLY A 748 5.00 6.52 2.02
N LEU A 749 3.69 6.72 1.87
CA LEU A 749 2.72 5.61 1.84
C LEU A 749 3.01 4.64 0.68
N VAL A 750 3.27 5.15 -0.52
CA VAL A 750 3.63 4.33 -1.69
C VAL A 750 4.92 3.55 -1.44
N ALA A 751 5.97 4.20 -0.91
CA ALA A 751 7.24 3.55 -0.61
C ALA A 751 7.08 2.35 0.34
N VAL A 752 6.34 2.54 1.44
CA VAL A 752 6.06 1.48 2.41
C VAL A 752 5.19 0.39 1.79
N ASN A 753 4.06 0.75 1.16
CA ASN A 753 3.14 -0.24 0.60
C ASN A 753 3.82 -1.11 -0.47
N TRP A 754 4.54 -0.51 -1.43
CA TRP A 754 5.20 -1.28 -2.49
C TRP A 754 6.32 -2.17 -1.96
N THR A 755 7.11 -1.69 -1.00
CA THR A 755 8.15 -2.51 -0.35
C THR A 755 7.56 -3.76 0.27
N PHE A 756 6.46 -3.64 1.01
CA PHE A 756 5.85 -4.79 1.69
C PHE A 756 4.96 -5.66 0.78
N THR A 757 4.45 -5.12 -0.34
CA THR A 757 3.71 -5.89 -1.35
C THR A 757 4.63 -6.78 -2.18
N TYR A 758 5.78 -6.27 -2.60
CA TYR A 758 6.66 -6.94 -3.57
C TYR A 758 7.90 -7.59 -2.95
N HIS A 759 8.32 -7.16 -1.76
CA HIS A 759 9.52 -7.65 -1.07
C HIS A 759 9.33 -7.77 0.46
N GLY A 760 8.08 -7.83 0.97
CA GLY A 760 7.80 -7.88 2.41
C GLY A 760 7.66 -9.30 2.97
N ALA A 761 8.37 -9.61 4.06
CA ALA A 761 8.17 -10.83 4.83
C ALA A 761 6.91 -10.73 5.73
N ALA A 762 6.23 -11.85 5.97
CA ALA A 762 5.11 -11.93 6.92
C ALA A 762 5.50 -11.46 8.35
N SER A 763 6.76 -11.60 8.74
CA SER A 763 7.28 -11.17 10.04
C SER A 763 7.49 -9.66 10.18
N GLY A 764 7.15 -8.85 9.18
CA GLY A 764 7.24 -7.38 9.22
C GLY A 764 8.60 -6.79 8.81
N THR A 765 9.53 -7.64 8.37
CA THR A 765 10.81 -7.23 7.75
C THR A 765 10.73 -7.31 6.21
N ILE A 766 11.82 -6.97 5.52
CA ILE A 766 11.93 -6.95 4.05
C ILE A 766 12.79 -8.14 3.60
N LEU A 767 12.29 -8.93 2.66
CA LEU A 767 13.00 -10.02 1.99
C LEU A 767 14.10 -9.43 1.11
N ALA A 768 15.33 -9.57 1.58
CA ALA A 768 16.54 -9.14 0.92
C ALA A 768 17.69 -10.00 1.45
N ASP A 769 18.30 -10.81 0.59
CA ASP A 769 19.57 -11.45 0.88
C ASP A 769 20.69 -10.43 0.64
N GLU A 770 20.68 -9.37 1.46
CA GLU A 770 21.24 -8.03 1.24
C GLU A 770 20.71 -7.31 -0.01
N ILE A 771 19.98 -7.96 -0.92
CA ILE A 771 19.36 -7.35 -2.11
C ILE A 771 17.89 -7.79 -2.20
N ILE A 772 16.94 -6.85 -2.29
CA ILE A 772 15.54 -7.17 -2.55
C ILE A 772 15.40 -7.91 -3.89
N ARG A 773 14.49 -8.88 -3.97
CA ARG A 773 14.40 -9.73 -5.16
C ARG A 773 12.97 -10.06 -5.56
N ASP A 774 12.27 -10.79 -4.71
CA ASP A 774 10.91 -11.29 -4.88
C ASP A 774 10.38 -11.79 -3.52
N MET A 775 9.15 -12.30 -3.49
CA MET A 775 8.46 -12.75 -2.28
C MET A 775 8.66 -14.25 -1.97
N ASN A 776 9.59 -14.97 -2.61
CA ASN A 776 9.74 -16.40 -2.34
C ASN A 776 10.17 -16.65 -0.88
N PRO A 777 9.55 -17.60 -0.16
CA PRO A 777 9.81 -17.83 1.26
C PRO A 777 11.15 -18.53 1.56
N TYR A 778 11.92 -18.87 0.52
CA TYR A 778 13.34 -19.24 0.64
C TYR A 778 14.29 -18.04 0.60
N MET A 779 13.82 -16.83 0.29
CA MET A 779 14.65 -15.62 0.39
C MET A 779 14.87 -15.26 1.85
N GLY A 780 16.05 -14.74 2.17
CA GLY A 780 16.41 -14.30 3.51
C GLY A 780 15.99 -12.86 3.78
N SER A 781 15.96 -12.49 5.05
CA SER A 781 15.94 -11.11 5.51
C SER A 781 17.06 -10.89 6.53
N GLU A 782 17.81 -9.80 6.38
CA GLU A 782 18.91 -9.44 7.26
C GLU A 782 18.41 -8.89 8.62
N LEU A 783 19.07 -9.23 9.73
CA LEU A 783 18.69 -8.70 11.07
C LEU A 783 18.75 -7.16 11.15
N CYS A 784 19.74 -6.51 10.51
CA CYS A 784 19.76 -5.04 10.38
C CYS A 784 18.50 -4.49 9.71
N THR A 785 17.97 -5.20 8.71
CA THR A 785 16.79 -4.77 7.96
C THR A 785 15.57 -4.74 8.86
N ALA A 786 15.41 -5.69 9.78
CA ALA A 786 14.31 -5.71 10.74
C ALA A 786 14.33 -4.50 11.69
N VAL A 787 15.48 -4.20 12.32
CA VAL A 787 15.57 -3.10 13.32
C VAL A 787 15.49 -1.72 12.67
N GLU A 788 16.07 -1.52 11.49
CA GLU A 788 15.99 -0.25 10.77
C GLU A 788 14.59 0.00 10.18
N THR A 789 13.92 -1.05 9.71
CA THR A 789 12.52 -0.98 9.28
C THR A 789 11.61 -0.58 10.44
N ALA A 790 11.77 -1.23 11.62
CA ALA A 790 11.01 -0.89 12.82
C ALA A 790 11.21 0.57 13.26
N TYR A 791 12.46 1.07 13.24
CA TYR A 791 12.75 2.47 13.56
C TYR A 791 12.12 3.44 12.53
N SER A 792 12.25 3.15 11.24
CA SER A 792 11.63 3.97 10.19
C SER A 792 10.10 4.01 10.26
N MET A 793 9.47 2.88 10.55
CA MET A 793 8.01 2.82 10.77
C MET A 793 7.60 3.66 11.99
N SER A 794 8.36 3.56 13.09
CA SER A 794 8.11 4.34 14.31
C SER A 794 8.17 5.85 14.04
N TYR A 795 9.24 6.31 13.38
CA TYR A 795 9.41 7.71 12.99
C TYR A 795 8.34 8.20 12.01
N LEU A 796 7.94 7.37 11.03
CA LEU A 796 6.85 7.70 10.12
C LEU A 796 5.54 7.93 10.86
N TYR A 797 5.23 7.13 11.89
CA TYR A 797 4.05 7.33 12.73
C TYR A 797 4.16 8.63 13.55
N GLU A 798 5.31 8.93 14.15
CA GLU A 798 5.57 10.18 14.87
C GLU A 798 5.37 11.42 13.98
N ALA A 799 5.95 11.40 12.76
CA ALA A 799 5.96 12.54 11.87
C ALA A 799 4.65 12.77 11.11
N THR A 800 3.88 11.71 10.84
CA THR A 800 2.68 11.80 9.97
C THR A 800 1.38 11.46 10.68
N GLY A 801 1.44 10.68 11.77
CA GLY A 801 0.27 10.17 12.45
C GLY A 801 -0.46 9.01 11.76
N HIS A 802 0.02 8.46 10.64
CA HIS A 802 -0.74 7.39 9.95
C HIS A 802 -0.58 6.02 10.66
N TYR A 803 -1.69 5.44 11.14
CA TYR A 803 -1.70 4.29 12.05
C TYR A 803 -0.97 3.03 11.55
N ASP A 804 -1.02 2.75 10.25
CA ASP A 804 -0.49 1.52 9.62
C ASP A 804 1.02 1.33 9.88
N TYR A 805 1.76 2.43 10.04
CA TYR A 805 3.18 2.38 10.39
C TYR A 805 3.41 1.79 11.79
N ALA A 806 2.55 2.08 12.77
CA ALA A 806 2.68 1.54 14.12
C ALA A 806 2.47 0.02 14.15
N ASP A 807 1.49 -0.48 13.40
CA ASP A 807 1.24 -1.92 13.27
C ASP A 807 2.43 -2.64 12.61
N ARG A 808 3.04 -2.05 11.57
CA ARG A 808 4.26 -2.59 10.93
C ARG A 808 5.49 -2.55 11.83
N ALA A 809 5.67 -1.50 12.63
CA ALA A 809 6.76 -1.42 13.61
C ALA A 809 6.67 -2.57 14.64
N GLU A 810 5.46 -2.83 15.15
CA GLU A 810 5.21 -3.92 16.08
C GLU A 810 5.41 -5.31 15.45
N LEU A 811 5.02 -5.52 14.18
CA LEU A 811 5.30 -6.79 13.49
C LEU A 811 6.80 -7.10 13.48
N ALA A 812 7.63 -6.15 13.06
CA ALA A 812 9.09 -6.33 13.02
C ALA A 812 9.69 -6.61 14.42
N ILE A 813 9.24 -5.90 15.45
CA ILE A 813 9.78 -6.02 16.82
C ILE A 813 9.31 -7.29 17.55
N PHE A 814 8.07 -7.75 17.33
CA PHE A 814 7.54 -8.93 18.02
C PHE A 814 7.75 -10.24 17.25
N ASN A 815 8.18 -10.18 15.99
CA ASN A 815 8.34 -11.37 15.14
C ASN A 815 9.74 -11.44 14.51
N ALA A 816 10.11 -10.49 13.64
CA ALA A 816 11.37 -10.56 12.89
C ALA A 816 12.62 -10.40 13.78
N LEU A 817 12.62 -9.50 14.76
CA LEU A 817 13.73 -9.33 15.71
C LEU A 817 13.94 -10.59 16.59
N PRO A 818 12.96 -11.05 17.38
CA PRO A 818 13.19 -12.16 18.32
C PRO A 818 13.51 -13.50 17.65
N VAL A 819 13.01 -13.80 16.44
CA VAL A 819 13.29 -15.10 15.80
C VAL A 819 14.78 -15.30 15.52
N MET A 820 15.49 -14.19 15.27
CA MET A 820 16.91 -14.16 14.87
C MET A 820 17.86 -14.10 16.07
N LEU A 821 17.36 -14.12 17.31
CA LEU A 821 18.16 -14.05 18.54
C LEU A 821 17.97 -15.32 19.39
N THR A 822 19.04 -15.80 20.03
CA THR A 822 18.92 -16.76 21.13
C THR A 822 18.23 -16.10 22.34
N ALA A 823 17.57 -16.89 23.19
CA ALA A 823 16.80 -16.37 24.33
C ALA A 823 17.67 -15.66 25.39
N ASP A 824 18.97 -15.94 25.42
CA ASP A 824 19.98 -15.26 26.25
C ASP A 824 20.70 -14.11 25.52
N MET A 825 20.37 -13.88 24.25
CA MET A 825 20.95 -12.88 23.35
C MET A 825 22.49 -12.92 23.25
N TRP A 826 23.11 -14.10 23.44
CA TRP A 826 24.55 -14.31 23.22
C TRP A 826 24.90 -14.69 21.77
N ALA A 827 23.92 -15.08 20.96
CA ALA A 827 24.11 -15.41 19.54
C ALA A 827 22.91 -14.93 18.69
N HIS A 828 23.19 -14.57 17.44
CA HIS A 828 22.21 -14.05 16.48
C HIS A 828 22.37 -14.68 15.10
N GLN A 829 21.30 -14.70 14.29
CA GLN A 829 21.35 -14.98 12.85
C GLN A 829 21.66 -13.71 12.06
N TYR A 830 22.35 -13.87 10.93
CA TYR A 830 22.44 -12.79 9.93
C TYR A 830 21.22 -12.78 9.02
N MET A 831 20.81 -13.95 8.51
CA MET A 831 19.63 -14.16 7.65
C MET A 831 18.60 -15.07 8.31
N SER A 832 17.32 -14.68 8.22
CA SER A 832 16.18 -15.54 8.50
C SER A 832 15.26 -15.60 7.28
N GLN A 833 14.83 -16.80 6.89
CA GLN A 833 13.90 -17.03 5.79
C GLN A 833 12.48 -17.27 6.33
N PRO A 834 11.38 -16.86 5.68
CA PRO A 834 10.01 -17.14 6.15
C PRO A 834 9.70 -18.63 6.36
N ASN A 835 10.35 -19.51 5.60
CA ASN A 835 10.28 -20.97 5.77
C ASN A 835 11.69 -21.55 6.00
N GLN A 836 12.09 -21.63 7.27
CA GLN A 836 13.42 -22.02 7.74
C GLN A 836 13.32 -23.19 8.74
N PRO A 837 13.10 -24.45 8.29
CA PRO A 837 12.96 -25.60 9.20
C PRO A 837 14.29 -26.07 9.79
N TRP A 838 15.42 -25.49 9.39
CA TRP A 838 16.74 -25.74 9.95
C TRP A 838 17.63 -24.52 9.79
N ALA A 839 18.60 -24.39 10.69
CA ALA A 839 19.63 -23.35 10.72
C ALA A 839 20.98 -24.06 10.77
N TRP A 840 21.62 -24.27 9.61
CA TRP A 840 22.75 -25.20 9.47
C TRP A 840 23.81 -24.66 8.51
N ASN A 841 25.00 -25.29 8.53
CA ASN A 841 26.07 -24.98 7.59
C ASN A 841 25.70 -25.45 6.17
N ASN A 842 25.54 -24.50 5.24
CA ASN A 842 25.17 -24.69 3.86
C ASN A 842 26.25 -24.21 2.87
N SER A 843 27.50 -24.65 3.08
CA SER A 843 28.76 -24.30 2.36
C SER A 843 28.76 -24.04 0.85
N ASP A 844 27.70 -24.41 0.11
CA ASP A 844 27.54 -24.14 -1.34
C ASP A 844 26.65 -22.89 -1.64
N GLY A 845 26.09 -22.24 -0.62
CA GLY A 845 25.33 -20.99 -0.71
C GLY A 845 23.88 -21.09 -1.20
N ILE A 846 22.91 -20.75 -0.35
CA ILE A 846 21.51 -20.56 -0.78
C ILE A 846 21.28 -19.14 -1.31
N PHE A 847 21.84 -18.14 -0.65
CA PHE A 847 21.74 -16.71 -0.95
C PHE A 847 22.70 -16.28 -2.06
N THR A 848 22.43 -15.12 -2.63
CA THR A 848 23.18 -14.51 -3.75
C THR A 848 24.44 -13.80 -3.24
N THR A 849 24.33 -12.95 -2.21
CA THR A 849 25.48 -12.24 -1.62
C THR A 849 25.90 -12.82 -0.26
N SER A 850 24.98 -13.09 0.66
CA SER A 850 25.26 -13.62 2.00
C SER A 850 25.58 -15.13 2.00
N ASN A 851 26.52 -15.53 1.15
CA ASN A 851 26.74 -16.91 0.71
C ASN A 851 27.85 -17.67 1.45
N SER A 852 28.27 -17.21 2.63
CA SER A 852 29.36 -17.78 3.45
C SER A 852 29.17 -19.24 3.88
N GLY A 853 27.95 -19.78 3.76
CA GLY A 853 27.58 -21.09 4.27
C GLY A 853 27.01 -21.07 5.69
N VAL A 854 27.10 -19.94 6.42
CA VAL A 854 26.75 -19.89 7.86
C VAL A 854 25.83 -18.72 8.24
N ALA A 855 25.35 -17.93 7.26
CA ALA A 855 24.45 -16.79 7.50
C ALA A 855 23.13 -17.13 8.22
N THR A 856 22.66 -18.39 8.15
CA THR A 856 21.49 -18.89 8.90
C THR A 856 21.85 -19.56 10.23
N SER A 857 23.12 -19.67 10.61
CA SER A 857 23.51 -20.12 11.96
C SER A 857 23.34 -18.99 12.98
N PHE A 858 23.15 -19.32 14.25
CA PHE A 858 23.15 -18.33 15.33
C PHE A 858 24.57 -18.23 15.89
N GLY A 859 25.22 -17.08 15.85
CA GLY A 859 26.58 -16.91 16.35
C GLY A 859 26.97 -15.48 16.73
N LEU A 860 28.28 -15.27 16.92
CA LEU A 860 28.90 -13.95 17.12
C LEU A 860 29.10 -13.21 15.78
N GLU A 861 29.58 -13.94 14.77
CA GLU A 861 29.95 -13.42 13.44
C GLU A 861 29.45 -14.35 12.29
N PRO A 862 28.17 -14.78 12.28
CA PRO A 862 27.63 -15.73 11.28
C PRO A 862 27.73 -15.24 9.82
N GLN A 863 28.00 -13.96 9.61
CA GLN A 863 28.27 -13.30 8.34
C GLN A 863 28.89 -11.91 8.67
N TYR A 864 28.60 -10.86 7.90
CA TYR A 864 29.16 -9.52 8.11
C TYR A 864 28.85 -8.97 9.53
N PRO A 865 29.84 -8.38 10.22
CA PRO A 865 29.69 -7.78 11.56
C PRO A 865 28.61 -6.70 11.76
N CYS A 866 27.95 -6.19 10.70
CA CYS A 866 26.94 -5.15 10.83
C CYS A 866 25.77 -5.57 11.72
N CYS A 867 25.29 -6.81 11.60
CA CYS A 867 24.19 -7.31 12.44
C CYS A 867 24.57 -7.39 13.92
N THR A 868 25.81 -7.82 14.23
CA THR A 868 26.38 -7.85 15.58
C THR A 868 26.20 -6.48 16.25
N VAL A 869 26.75 -5.41 15.66
CA VAL A 869 26.74 -4.07 16.25
C VAL A 869 25.44 -3.28 16.08
N ASN A 870 24.56 -3.65 15.13
CA ASN A 870 23.38 -2.86 14.78
C ASN A 870 22.06 -3.38 15.37
N HIS A 871 21.91 -4.68 15.57
CA HIS A 871 20.73 -5.23 16.27
C HIS A 871 20.46 -4.67 17.68
N PRO A 872 21.47 -4.18 18.47
CA PRO A 872 21.23 -3.64 19.82
C PRO A 872 20.24 -2.47 19.86
N GLN A 873 19.95 -1.79 18.74
CA GLN A 873 18.99 -0.70 18.73
C GLN A 873 17.52 -1.15 18.80
N GLY A 874 17.20 -2.42 18.51
CA GLY A 874 15.83 -2.90 18.29
C GLY A 874 14.84 -2.62 19.43
N TYR A 875 14.92 -3.39 20.52
CA TYR A 875 14.06 -3.16 21.69
C TYR A 875 14.27 -1.80 22.38
N PRO A 876 15.51 -1.26 22.51
CA PRO A 876 15.71 0.05 23.11
C PRO A 876 14.99 1.17 22.37
N LYS A 877 15.04 1.20 21.03
CA LYS A 877 14.32 2.22 20.26
C LYS A 877 12.82 1.97 20.24
N PHE A 878 12.36 0.72 20.14
CA PHE A 878 10.95 0.41 20.33
C PHE A 878 10.40 1.01 21.65
N LEU A 879 11.16 0.88 22.74
CA LEU A 879 10.79 1.48 24.03
C LEU A 879 10.83 3.01 24.00
N THR A 880 11.89 3.65 23.50
CA THR A 880 11.96 5.13 23.49
C THR A 880 10.93 5.78 22.57
N HIS A 881 10.49 5.08 21.53
CA HIS A 881 9.41 5.49 20.61
C HIS A 881 8.02 4.94 21.01
N SER A 882 7.89 4.28 22.17
CA SER A 882 6.60 3.76 22.65
C SER A 882 5.68 4.84 23.23
N TRP A 883 6.23 5.92 23.79
CA TRP A 883 5.46 7.06 24.31
C TRP A 883 5.95 8.40 23.77
N ALA A 884 5.00 9.30 23.52
CA ALA A 884 5.28 10.63 23.02
C ALA A 884 4.38 11.68 23.67
N THR A 885 4.78 12.93 23.55
CA THR A 885 3.92 14.09 23.85
C THR A 885 3.03 14.44 22.65
N THR A 886 1.83 14.91 22.96
CA THR A 886 0.88 15.51 22.01
C THR A 886 0.73 17.00 22.34
N SER A 887 -0.04 17.74 21.56
CA SER A 887 -0.35 19.15 21.85
C SER A 887 -1.07 19.39 23.18
N THR A 888 -1.67 18.36 23.80
CA THR A 888 -2.50 18.48 25.01
C THR A 888 -2.21 17.41 26.08
N GLY A 889 -1.20 16.56 25.90
CA GLY A 889 -0.83 15.53 26.88
C GLY A 889 0.09 14.44 26.34
N LEU A 890 -0.19 13.16 26.62
CA LEU A 890 0.64 12.01 26.25
C LEU A 890 -0.08 11.03 25.32
N ALA A 891 0.71 10.28 24.54
CA ALA A 891 0.24 9.18 23.71
C ALA A 891 1.05 7.90 23.97
N HIS A 892 0.37 6.76 24.16
CA HIS A 892 0.98 5.43 24.09
C HIS A 892 0.86 4.94 22.65
N MET A 893 1.98 5.04 21.91
CA MET A 893 2.07 4.82 20.48
C MET A 893 2.34 3.36 20.15
N LEU A 894 3.46 2.81 20.60
CA LEU A 894 3.79 1.39 20.41
C LEU A 894 3.48 0.68 21.72
N LEU A 895 2.62 -0.34 21.68
CA LEU A 895 2.01 -0.87 22.89
C LEU A 895 2.95 -1.88 23.57
N GLY A 896 3.21 -1.66 24.86
CA GLY A 896 4.00 -2.60 25.65
C GLY A 896 3.96 -2.34 27.16
N PRO A 897 4.59 -3.22 27.96
CA PRO A 897 4.74 -3.03 29.40
C PRO A 897 5.86 -2.01 29.69
N SER A 898 5.50 -0.86 30.25
CA SER A 898 6.44 0.24 30.51
C SER A 898 5.98 1.15 31.66
N THR A 899 6.89 1.98 32.17
CA THR A 899 6.58 3.17 32.96
C THR A 899 7.11 4.39 32.21
N VAL A 900 6.27 5.41 32.04
CA VAL A 900 6.69 6.75 31.60
C VAL A 900 6.58 7.75 32.76
N THR A 901 7.59 8.57 32.95
CA THR A 901 7.61 9.68 33.92
C THR A 901 8.12 10.94 33.22
N THR A 902 7.32 12.02 33.25
CA THR A 902 7.65 13.28 32.57
C THR A 902 6.85 14.46 33.14
N SER A 903 7.22 15.67 32.73
CA SER A 903 6.57 16.92 33.15
C SER A 903 5.76 17.53 32.00
N LEU A 904 4.45 17.68 32.18
CA LEU A 904 3.55 18.35 31.23
C LEU A 904 3.22 19.75 31.73
N ALA A 905 3.65 20.78 30.99
CA ALA A 905 3.45 22.19 31.36
C ALA A 905 3.89 22.54 32.80
N GLY A 906 4.87 21.82 33.35
CA GLY A 906 5.38 21.98 34.72
C GLY A 906 4.61 21.20 35.80
N SER A 907 3.73 20.28 35.41
CA SER A 907 3.03 19.33 36.30
C SER A 907 3.59 17.92 36.07
N GLU A 908 3.94 17.19 37.14
CA GLU A 908 4.50 15.85 36.98
C GLU A 908 3.41 14.83 36.63
N VAL A 909 3.75 13.89 35.75
CA VAL A 909 2.91 12.78 35.32
C VAL A 909 3.72 11.49 35.30
N THR A 910 3.22 10.46 35.97
CA THR A 910 3.74 9.09 35.88
C THR A 910 2.62 8.16 35.43
N ILE A 911 2.87 7.37 34.40
CA ILE A 911 1.96 6.33 33.93
C ILE A 911 2.68 4.98 33.94
N VAL A 912 2.12 4.01 34.66
CA VAL A 912 2.59 2.63 34.71
C VAL A 912 1.64 1.77 33.89
N CYS A 913 2.13 1.15 32.81
CA CYS A 913 1.43 0.16 32.01
C CYS A 913 1.92 -1.24 32.38
N ASN A 914 1.05 -2.03 33.03
CA ASN A 914 1.28 -3.47 33.23
C ASN A 914 0.46 -4.26 32.20
N THR A 915 1.14 -5.06 31.39
CA THR A 915 0.51 -5.88 30.34
C THR A 915 1.36 -7.09 29.99
N ASN A 916 0.74 -8.13 29.46
CA ASN A 916 1.45 -9.23 28.78
C ASN A 916 1.39 -9.08 27.24
N TYR A 917 0.90 -7.96 26.71
CA TYR A 917 0.88 -7.63 25.28
C TYR A 917 2.28 -7.76 24.66
N PRO A 918 2.44 -8.42 23.49
CA PRO A 918 1.39 -8.83 22.55
C PRO A 918 0.77 -10.22 22.80
N PHE A 919 1.14 -10.93 23.88
CA PHE A 919 0.64 -12.28 24.19
C PHE A 919 -0.71 -12.30 24.95
N ASP A 920 -1.09 -11.18 25.54
CA ASP A 920 -2.46 -10.89 26.00
C ASP A 920 -2.84 -9.46 25.62
N ASN A 921 -4.11 -9.25 25.28
CA ASN A 921 -4.59 -7.97 24.76
C ASN A 921 -5.16 -7.04 25.85
N THR A 922 -4.88 -7.29 27.13
CA THR A 922 -5.26 -6.42 28.25
C THR A 922 -4.08 -5.59 28.76
N LEU A 923 -4.27 -4.28 28.79
CA LEU A 923 -3.34 -3.29 29.30
C LEU A 923 -3.94 -2.61 30.53
N GLN A 924 -3.25 -2.68 31.67
CA GLN A 924 -3.64 -2.01 32.91
C GLN A 924 -2.76 -0.79 33.17
N TYR A 925 -3.35 0.40 33.11
CA TYR A 925 -2.69 1.65 33.42
C TYR A 925 -2.98 2.10 34.85
N THR A 926 -1.93 2.51 35.56
CA THR A 926 -2.03 3.33 36.77
C THR A 926 -1.39 4.68 36.46
N ILE A 927 -2.19 5.73 36.47
CA ILE A 927 -1.81 7.10 36.13
C ILE A 927 -1.81 7.91 37.42
N THR A 928 -0.73 8.64 37.68
CA THR A 928 -0.65 9.64 38.74
C THR A 928 -0.17 10.95 38.14
N ALA A 929 -0.95 12.02 38.31
CA ALA A 929 -0.67 13.33 37.71
C ALA A 929 -1.02 14.48 38.66
N ASP A 930 -0.23 15.55 38.66
CA ASP A 930 -0.52 16.75 39.48
C ASP A 930 -1.66 17.60 38.90
N ALA A 931 -1.88 17.54 37.58
CA ALA A 931 -2.86 18.36 36.86
C ALA A 931 -3.58 17.57 35.75
N PRO A 932 -4.75 18.03 35.26
CA PRO A 932 -5.44 17.43 34.12
C PRO A 932 -4.63 17.47 32.81
N PHE A 933 -4.72 16.41 32.01
CA PHE A 933 -4.07 16.29 30.69
C PHE A 933 -4.82 15.28 29.80
N ASP A 934 -4.55 15.28 28.49
CA ASP A 934 -5.10 14.26 27.59
C ASP A 934 -4.18 13.03 27.52
N LEU A 935 -4.71 11.84 27.78
CA LEU A 935 -4.07 10.56 27.48
C LEU A 935 -4.66 9.97 26.20
N SER A 936 -3.81 9.71 25.21
CA SER A 936 -4.18 9.04 23.96
C SER A 936 -3.64 7.60 23.95
N LEU A 937 -4.50 6.62 23.69
CA LEU A 937 -4.12 5.21 23.60
C LEU A 937 -4.36 4.72 22.17
N ARG A 938 -3.34 4.13 21.52
CA ARG A 938 -3.48 3.61 20.17
C ARG A 938 -4.40 2.39 20.14
N VAL A 939 -5.26 2.31 19.13
CA VAL A 939 -6.09 1.16 18.76
C VAL A 939 -5.52 0.50 17.50
N PRO A 940 -4.80 -0.63 17.59
CA PRO A 940 -4.21 -1.31 16.43
C PRO A 940 -5.20 -1.51 15.28
N GLY A 941 -4.72 -1.43 14.04
CA GLY A 941 -5.56 -1.56 12.83
C GLY A 941 -6.24 -2.92 12.75
N TRP A 942 -5.59 -3.97 13.25
CA TRP A 942 -6.15 -5.32 13.37
C TRP A 942 -7.24 -5.46 14.44
N SER A 943 -7.37 -4.52 15.37
CA SER A 943 -8.30 -4.64 16.50
C SER A 943 -9.70 -4.16 16.12
N SER A 944 -10.71 -4.95 16.46
CA SER A 944 -12.11 -4.60 16.28
C SER A 944 -12.58 -3.61 17.36
N PRO A 945 -12.99 -2.36 17.01
CA PRO A 945 -13.41 -1.38 18.01
C PRO A 945 -14.73 -1.72 18.71
N SER A 946 -15.62 -2.48 18.06
CA SER A 946 -16.95 -2.83 18.61
C SER A 946 -16.88 -3.85 19.74
N THR A 947 -15.86 -4.70 19.74
CA THR A 947 -15.61 -5.74 20.75
C THR A 947 -14.48 -5.38 21.73
N SER A 948 -13.70 -4.34 21.45
CA SER A 948 -12.74 -3.76 22.39
C SER A 948 -13.44 -2.95 23.50
N SER A 949 -12.73 -2.66 24.59
CA SER A 949 -13.28 -1.83 25.68
C SER A 949 -12.22 -1.08 26.49
N ILE A 950 -12.64 0.07 27.03
CA ILE A 950 -11.89 0.80 28.07
C ILE A 950 -12.79 0.98 29.29
N ILE A 951 -12.22 0.73 30.46
CA ILE A 951 -12.84 0.90 31.77
C ILE A 951 -11.95 1.83 32.61
N VAL A 952 -12.45 3.02 32.95
CA VAL A 952 -11.75 4.02 33.76
C VAL A 952 -12.35 4.02 35.17
N ASN A 953 -11.53 3.78 36.20
CA ASN A 953 -11.96 3.69 37.60
C ASN A 953 -13.22 2.81 37.80
N GLY A 954 -13.30 1.68 37.09
CA GLY A 954 -14.44 0.74 37.13
C GLY A 954 -15.64 1.11 36.23
N THR A 955 -15.62 2.25 35.56
CA THR A 955 -16.69 2.71 34.65
C THR A 955 -16.30 2.46 33.19
N ARG A 956 -17.10 1.68 32.44
CA ARG A 956 -16.91 1.52 30.99
C ARG A 956 -17.24 2.81 30.26
N ILE A 957 -16.40 3.20 29.30
CA ILE A 957 -16.59 4.39 28.46
C ILE A 957 -16.81 4.00 26.99
N GLU A 958 -17.26 4.97 26.19
CA GLU A 958 -17.44 4.82 24.74
C GLU A 958 -16.08 4.75 24.03
N PHE A 959 -15.97 3.90 22.99
CA PHE A 959 -14.71 3.56 22.35
C PHE A 959 -14.65 4.11 20.91
N THR A 960 -14.20 5.36 20.79
CA THR A 960 -14.15 6.12 19.53
C THR A 960 -12.69 6.50 19.19
N PRO A 961 -11.95 5.66 18.45
CA PRO A 961 -10.64 6.05 17.93
C PRO A 961 -10.73 7.03 16.76
N ASP A 962 -9.75 7.92 16.64
CA ASP A 962 -9.56 8.76 15.46
C ASP A 962 -9.29 7.92 14.19
N SER A 963 -9.77 8.36 13.03
CA SER A 963 -9.75 7.55 11.80
C SER A 963 -8.40 7.47 11.10
N VAL A 964 -7.46 8.39 11.37
CA VAL A 964 -6.13 8.44 10.72
C VAL A 964 -5.03 7.96 11.67
N THR A 965 -5.08 8.42 12.92
CA THR A 965 -4.11 8.08 13.95
C THR A 965 -4.45 6.83 14.73
N ARG A 966 -5.71 6.40 14.69
CA ARG A 966 -6.26 5.34 15.55
C ARG A 966 -6.03 5.58 17.05
N MET A 967 -5.77 6.82 17.46
CA MET A 967 -5.67 7.20 18.85
C MET A 967 -7.07 7.38 19.44
N HIS A 968 -7.36 6.72 20.55
CA HIS A 968 -8.51 7.01 21.39
C HIS A 968 -8.08 7.92 22.54
N LYS A 969 -8.69 9.11 22.62
CA LYS A 969 -8.31 10.18 23.55
C LYS A 969 -9.19 10.20 24.80
N LEU A 970 -8.56 10.29 25.96
CA LEU A 970 -9.15 10.30 27.29
C LEU A 970 -8.70 11.54 28.06
N GLN A 971 -9.63 12.27 28.68
CA GLN A 971 -9.29 13.41 29.52
C GLN A 971 -9.02 12.96 30.96
N MET A 972 -7.76 13.01 31.39
CA MET A 972 -7.34 12.67 32.74
C MET A 972 -7.48 13.87 33.69
N GLN A 973 -7.76 13.60 34.96
CA GLN A 973 -7.78 14.58 36.04
C GLN A 973 -6.53 14.42 36.91
N GLY A 974 -6.20 15.45 37.69
CA GLY A 974 -5.15 15.34 38.71
C GLY A 974 -5.53 14.33 39.81
N GLY A 975 -4.53 13.70 40.41
CA GLY A 975 -4.66 12.57 41.33
C GLY A 975 -4.28 11.25 40.67
N THR A 976 -4.83 10.14 41.18
CA THR A 976 -4.57 8.78 40.66
C THR A 976 -5.80 8.24 39.92
N THR A 977 -5.59 7.70 38.72
CA THR A 977 -6.61 7.04 37.89
C THR A 977 -6.14 5.66 37.45
N THR A 978 -7.03 4.68 37.47
CA THR A 978 -6.79 3.34 36.91
C THR A 978 -7.59 3.15 35.62
N ILE A 979 -6.97 2.51 34.64
CA ILE A 979 -7.61 2.17 33.36
C ILE A 979 -7.33 0.71 33.03
N THR A 980 -8.38 -0.06 32.76
CA THR A 980 -8.27 -1.35 32.07
C THR A 980 -8.66 -1.15 30.62
N TYR A 981 -7.73 -1.44 29.71
CA TYR A 981 -7.91 -1.35 28.27
C TYR A 981 -7.76 -2.74 27.68
N THR A 982 -8.83 -3.26 27.07
CA THR A 982 -8.84 -4.59 26.45
C THR A 982 -9.10 -4.46 24.96
N LEU A 983 -8.12 -4.86 24.17
CA LEU A 983 -8.21 -5.01 22.72
C LEU A 983 -8.76 -6.40 22.37
N ASN A 984 -9.47 -6.51 21.25
CA ASN A 984 -9.99 -7.78 20.77
C ASN A 984 -9.32 -8.14 19.42
N ALA A 985 -8.77 -9.35 19.35
CA ALA A 985 -8.03 -9.86 18.21
C ALA A 985 -8.62 -11.21 17.79
N ASP A 986 -9.07 -11.28 16.54
CA ASP A 986 -9.43 -12.54 15.89
C ASP A 986 -8.21 -13.16 15.18
N ILE A 987 -8.33 -14.43 14.77
CA ILE A 987 -7.34 -15.08 13.91
C ILE A 987 -7.42 -14.42 12.53
N ARG A 988 -6.30 -13.88 12.04
CA ARG A 988 -6.19 -13.29 10.71
C ARG A 988 -5.38 -14.21 9.81
N ILE A 989 -5.99 -14.66 8.72
CA ILE A 989 -5.34 -15.39 7.64
C ILE A 989 -4.99 -14.38 6.55
N VAL A 990 -3.72 -14.30 6.17
CA VAL A 990 -3.22 -13.35 5.15
C VAL A 990 -2.61 -14.14 4.00
N ASN A 991 -3.11 -13.92 2.79
CA ASN A 991 -2.60 -14.55 1.58
C ASN A 991 -1.15 -14.14 1.30
N ARG A 992 -0.35 -15.11 0.84
CA ARG A 992 1.05 -14.99 0.41
C ARG A 992 1.17 -15.53 -1.02
N GLN A 993 2.39 -15.63 -1.57
CA GLN A 993 2.57 -16.19 -2.92
C GLN A 993 2.15 -17.67 -2.98
N ASN A 994 1.80 -18.14 -4.18
CA ASN A 994 1.39 -19.52 -4.48
C ASN A 994 0.27 -20.06 -3.57
N ASN A 995 -0.73 -19.24 -3.25
CA ASN A 995 -1.85 -19.59 -2.35
C ASN A 995 -1.42 -20.02 -0.93
N ALA A 996 -0.19 -19.72 -0.53
CA ALA A 996 0.25 -19.88 0.85
C ALA A 996 -0.45 -18.86 1.77
N VAL A 997 -0.50 -19.14 3.06
CA VAL A 997 -1.07 -18.27 4.07
C VAL A 997 -0.11 -18.03 5.23
N ALA A 998 -0.16 -16.82 5.78
CA ALA A 998 0.43 -16.45 7.06
C ALA A 998 -0.71 -16.25 8.09
N VAL A 999 -0.53 -16.75 9.32
CA VAL A 999 -1.57 -16.74 10.37
C VAL A 999 -1.15 -15.82 11.51
N TYR A 1000 -2.00 -14.88 11.89
CA TYR A 1000 -1.73 -13.92 12.97
C TYR A 1000 -2.83 -13.93 14.04
N VAL A 1001 -2.46 -13.58 15.27
CA VAL A 1001 -3.38 -13.10 16.30
C VAL A 1001 -2.79 -11.84 16.90
N GLY A 1002 -3.52 -10.73 16.84
CA GLY A 1002 -3.00 -9.42 17.22
C GLY A 1002 -1.78 -9.02 16.37
N SER A 1003 -0.71 -8.57 17.03
CA SER A 1003 0.59 -8.25 16.42
C SER A 1003 1.57 -9.44 16.37
N LEU A 1004 1.14 -10.67 16.70
CA LEU A 1004 1.94 -11.90 16.61
C LEU A 1004 1.61 -12.70 15.34
N LEU A 1005 2.65 -13.04 14.57
CA LEU A 1005 2.65 -14.07 13.55
C LEU A 1005 2.82 -15.43 14.22
N TYR A 1006 2.15 -16.46 13.71
CA TYR A 1006 2.28 -17.84 14.15
C TYR A 1006 2.90 -18.69 13.05
N ALA A 1007 3.74 -19.64 13.45
CA ALA A 1007 4.46 -20.53 12.56
C ALA A 1007 4.37 -21.97 13.04
N LEU A 1008 4.44 -22.93 12.11
CA LEU A 1008 4.43 -24.35 12.40
C LEU A 1008 5.56 -24.73 13.36
N ASP A 1009 5.20 -25.42 14.45
CA ASP A 1009 6.17 -26.08 15.31
C ASP A 1009 6.76 -27.30 14.59
N VAL A 1010 7.99 -27.15 14.11
CA VAL A 1010 8.77 -28.22 13.45
C VAL A 1010 9.63 -29.01 14.44
N GLY A 1011 9.54 -28.74 15.74
CA GLY A 1011 10.47 -29.27 16.74
C GLY A 1011 11.88 -28.67 16.62
N SER A 1012 12.67 -28.68 17.69
CA SER A 1012 14.04 -28.17 17.63
C SER A 1012 15.04 -29.01 18.42
N ALA A 1013 16.13 -29.40 17.77
CA ALA A 1013 17.35 -29.91 18.38
C ALA A 1013 18.52 -29.05 17.90
N ASN A 1014 19.52 -28.80 18.75
CA ASN A 1014 20.69 -28.02 18.39
C ASN A 1014 22.02 -28.73 18.70
N VAL A 1015 23.07 -28.29 18.01
CA VAL A 1015 24.47 -28.56 18.33
C VAL A 1015 25.22 -27.23 18.36
N SER A 1016 26.26 -27.13 19.18
CA SER A 1016 27.07 -25.92 19.31
C SER A 1016 28.56 -26.13 19.09
N THR A 1017 29.22 -25.15 18.50
CA THR A 1017 30.68 -25.09 18.31
C THR A 1017 31.28 -23.90 19.06
N ILE A 1018 32.61 -23.79 19.08
CA ILE A 1018 33.28 -22.52 19.40
C ILE A 1018 32.89 -21.51 18.31
N ALA A 1019 32.61 -20.26 18.69
CA ALA A 1019 32.27 -19.20 17.75
C ALA A 1019 33.37 -19.01 16.68
N HIS A 1020 33.01 -18.99 15.40
CA HIS A 1020 33.93 -18.62 14.31
C HIS A 1020 34.20 -17.12 14.27
N ALA A 1021 35.21 -16.75 13.48
CA ALA A 1021 35.49 -15.36 13.13
C ALA A 1021 34.94 -15.07 11.72
N TYR A 1022 34.43 -13.87 11.48
CA TYR A 1022 33.86 -13.44 10.19
C TYR A 1022 34.79 -13.71 8.99
N GLY A 1023 36.11 -13.53 9.17
CA GLY A 1023 37.11 -13.78 8.13
C GLY A 1023 37.45 -15.26 7.87
N ASP A 1024 36.97 -16.19 8.69
CA ASP A 1024 37.20 -17.64 8.58
C ASP A 1024 35.97 -18.43 9.09
N PRO A 1025 34.84 -18.39 8.36
CA PRO A 1025 33.56 -18.96 8.81
C PRO A 1025 33.51 -20.48 8.96
N HIS A 1026 34.55 -21.18 8.48
CA HIS A 1026 34.72 -22.64 8.63
C HIS A 1026 36.02 -22.99 9.37
N GLY A 1027 36.60 -22.01 10.07
CA GLY A 1027 37.85 -22.14 10.81
C GLY A 1027 37.75 -22.94 12.10
N SER A 1028 38.83 -22.97 12.87
CA SER A 1028 38.89 -23.67 14.17
C SER A 1028 38.12 -23.00 15.31
N GLY A 1029 37.46 -21.86 15.03
CA GLY A 1029 36.85 -20.99 16.04
C GLY A 1029 37.85 -20.07 16.74
N ILE A 1030 37.31 -19.07 17.45
CA ILE A 1030 38.04 -18.14 18.30
C ILE A 1030 38.57 -18.90 19.53
N THR A 1031 39.89 -19.09 19.60
CA THR A 1031 40.55 -19.75 20.73
C THR A 1031 40.44 -18.90 22.00
N ASP A 1032 40.15 -19.54 23.13
CA ASP A 1032 39.98 -18.91 24.46
C ASP A 1032 39.00 -17.72 24.45
N PRO A 1033 37.71 -17.94 24.10
CA PRO A 1033 36.73 -16.86 24.03
C PRO A 1033 36.52 -16.23 25.43
N PRO A 1034 36.38 -14.89 25.51
CA PRO A 1034 36.32 -14.16 26.78
C PRO A 1034 35.08 -14.49 27.61
N TYR A 1035 34.02 -15.00 26.96
CA TYR A 1035 32.79 -15.46 27.59
C TYR A 1035 32.47 -16.88 27.10
N PRO A 1036 32.20 -17.86 28.00
CA PRO A 1036 31.92 -19.23 27.59
C PRO A 1036 30.63 -19.39 26.77
N GLN A 1037 29.72 -18.41 26.84
CA GLN A 1037 28.48 -18.33 26.05
C GLN A 1037 28.72 -18.05 24.56
N LEU A 1038 29.90 -17.53 24.16
CA LEU A 1038 30.22 -17.29 22.75
C LEU A 1038 30.36 -18.62 22.01
N ARG A 1039 29.30 -18.97 21.29
CA ARG A 1039 29.13 -20.22 20.56
C ARG A 1039 28.40 -19.93 19.25
N ASP A 1040 28.66 -20.75 18.26
CA ASP A 1040 27.72 -20.88 17.14
C ASP A 1040 26.78 -22.05 17.42
N TYR A 1041 25.50 -21.89 17.07
CA TYR A 1041 24.47 -22.90 17.19
C TYR A 1041 23.88 -23.22 15.83
N TYR A 1042 23.77 -24.52 15.57
CA TYR A 1042 23.10 -25.07 14.40
C TYR A 1042 21.88 -25.87 14.86
N LEU A 1043 20.70 -25.57 14.31
CA LEU A 1043 19.41 -26.12 14.70
C LEU A 1043 18.82 -27.00 13.59
N TYR A 1044 18.17 -28.08 13.99
CA TYR A 1044 17.53 -29.07 13.13
C TYR A 1044 16.11 -29.35 13.62
N ASN A 1045 15.17 -29.48 12.68
CA ASN A 1045 13.81 -29.92 12.98
C ASN A 1045 13.79 -31.36 13.51
N THR A 1046 12.88 -31.64 14.45
CA THR A 1046 12.62 -33.01 14.95
C THR A 1046 11.27 -33.57 14.50
N SER A 1047 10.42 -32.72 13.91
CA SER A 1047 9.13 -33.06 13.30
C SER A 1047 9.11 -32.69 11.81
N ALA A 1048 8.09 -33.16 11.08
CA ALA A 1048 7.92 -32.85 9.66
C ALA A 1048 7.58 -31.36 9.45
N TRP A 1049 8.28 -30.72 8.51
CA TRP A 1049 8.12 -29.30 8.14
C TRP A 1049 7.19 -29.10 6.94
N ASN A 1050 7.08 -30.10 6.07
CA ASN A 1050 6.35 -30.04 4.82
C ASN A 1050 4.85 -30.31 5.01
N ILE A 1051 4.18 -29.44 5.77
CA ILE A 1051 2.79 -29.58 6.19
C ILE A 1051 1.89 -28.56 5.47
N ALA A 1052 0.74 -29.02 4.99
CA ALA A 1052 -0.37 -28.17 4.59
C ALA A 1052 -1.44 -28.13 5.69
N ILE A 1053 -2.06 -26.97 5.91
CA ILE A 1053 -3.01 -26.73 7.01
C ILE A 1053 -4.44 -26.50 6.53
N ASP A 1054 -5.41 -27.05 7.26
CA ASP A 1054 -6.82 -26.73 7.07
C ASP A 1054 -7.20 -25.51 7.91
N VAL A 1055 -7.23 -24.35 7.25
CA VAL A 1055 -7.49 -23.06 7.88
C VAL A 1055 -8.86 -22.96 8.56
N SER A 1056 -9.84 -23.80 8.16
CA SER A 1056 -11.15 -23.85 8.82
C SER A 1056 -11.10 -24.44 10.24
N THR A 1057 -9.98 -25.10 10.57
CA THR A 1057 -9.76 -25.79 11.85
C THR A 1057 -8.82 -25.04 12.81
N LEU A 1058 -8.40 -23.83 12.45
CA LEU A 1058 -7.57 -22.96 13.31
C LEU A 1058 -8.31 -22.61 14.60
N LEU A 1059 -7.76 -23.06 15.73
CA LEU A 1059 -8.28 -22.74 17.07
C LEU A 1059 -7.16 -22.14 17.91
N TYR A 1060 -7.34 -20.88 18.32
CA TYR A 1060 -6.40 -20.14 19.14
C TYR A 1060 -6.52 -20.52 20.62
N HIS A 1061 -5.38 -20.82 21.25
CA HIS A 1061 -5.24 -21.09 22.67
C HIS A 1061 -4.54 -19.89 23.34
N PRO A 1062 -5.31 -18.95 23.92
CA PRO A 1062 -4.76 -17.82 24.64
C PRO A 1062 -4.08 -18.27 25.94
N MET A 1063 -3.31 -17.36 26.53
CA MET A 1063 -2.79 -17.51 27.89
C MET A 1063 -3.95 -17.78 28.87
N ASN A 1064 -3.69 -18.59 29.89
CA ASN A 1064 -4.68 -18.91 30.94
C ASN A 1064 -5.29 -17.62 31.51
N SER A 1065 -6.63 -17.51 31.50
CA SER A 1065 -7.41 -16.33 31.92
C SER A 1065 -7.22 -15.92 33.39
N SER A 1066 -6.49 -16.72 34.18
CA SER A 1066 -6.03 -16.38 35.53
C SER A 1066 -4.75 -15.54 35.57
N ALA A 1067 -4.09 -15.33 34.43
CA ALA A 1067 -2.82 -14.60 34.35
C ALA A 1067 -3.05 -13.08 34.46
N THR A 1068 -2.59 -12.47 35.54
CA THR A 1068 -2.64 -11.03 35.74
C THR A 1068 -1.77 -10.31 34.69
N PRO A 1069 -2.22 -9.19 34.10
CA PRO A 1069 -1.39 -8.37 33.21
C PRO A 1069 -0.04 -7.98 33.85
N GLY A 1070 1.07 -8.29 33.16
CA GLY A 1070 2.44 -8.08 33.64
C GLY A 1070 3.07 -9.28 34.38
N THR A 1071 2.42 -10.45 34.41
CA THR A 1071 3.01 -11.69 34.98
C THR A 1071 4.02 -12.38 34.08
N LEU A 1072 4.00 -12.16 32.76
CA LEU A 1072 5.08 -12.64 31.90
C LEU A 1072 6.33 -11.81 32.20
N THR A 1073 7.35 -12.46 32.78
CA THR A 1073 8.62 -11.81 33.10
C THR A 1073 9.72 -12.17 32.11
N SER A 1074 9.86 -13.43 31.67
CA SER A 1074 11.05 -13.87 30.91
C SER A 1074 10.77 -15.08 30.03
N GLY A 1075 11.58 -15.28 28.98
CA GLY A 1075 11.49 -16.45 28.11
C GLY A 1075 10.28 -16.43 27.16
N VAL A 1076 9.70 -15.27 26.91
CA VAL A 1076 8.47 -15.16 26.09
C VAL A 1076 8.71 -15.47 24.61
N PHE A 1077 9.96 -15.37 24.17
CA PHE A 1077 10.46 -15.81 22.86
C PHE A 1077 11.45 -16.99 22.97
N ASP A 1078 11.39 -17.77 24.06
CA ASP A 1078 12.00 -19.10 24.13
C ASP A 1078 10.97 -20.13 23.66
N TYR A 1079 11.43 -21.05 22.80
CA TYR A 1079 10.66 -22.14 22.23
C TYR A 1079 9.91 -22.99 23.27
N TYR A 1080 10.51 -23.22 24.45
CA TYR A 1080 9.92 -24.10 25.48
C TYR A 1080 8.90 -23.42 26.41
N THR A 1081 8.78 -22.08 26.35
CA THR A 1081 7.92 -21.30 27.26
C THR A 1081 6.97 -20.35 26.52
N THR A 1082 6.60 -20.71 25.28
CA THR A 1082 5.62 -19.96 24.48
C THR A 1082 4.28 -19.83 25.22
N PRO A 1083 3.79 -18.61 25.47
CA PRO A 1083 2.62 -18.38 26.34
C PRO A 1083 1.27 -18.60 25.64
N THR A 1084 1.26 -18.68 24.31
CA THR A 1084 0.10 -18.79 23.43
C THR A 1084 0.43 -19.71 22.25
N TRP A 1085 -0.58 -20.34 21.64
CA TRP A 1085 -0.40 -21.22 20.47
C TRP A 1085 -1.73 -21.40 19.72
N ILE A 1086 -1.68 -22.05 18.55
CA ILE A 1086 -2.86 -22.39 17.74
C ILE A 1086 -2.82 -23.88 17.40
N SER A 1087 -3.92 -24.61 17.64
CA SER A 1087 -4.11 -25.95 17.07
C SER A 1087 -4.71 -25.84 15.67
N VAL A 1088 -4.25 -26.66 14.74
CA VAL A 1088 -4.80 -26.74 13.39
C VAL A 1088 -4.72 -28.17 12.87
N LYS A 1089 -5.73 -28.67 12.15
CA LYS A 1089 -5.60 -29.92 11.40
C LYS A 1089 -4.79 -29.68 10.13
N GLY A 1090 -4.04 -30.69 9.72
CA GLY A 1090 -3.24 -30.63 8.51
C GLY A 1090 -2.79 -32.00 8.07
N CYS A 1091 -1.97 -32.04 7.03
CA CYS A 1091 -1.32 -33.26 6.55
C CYS A 1091 0.07 -32.95 5.99
N GLN A 1092 0.93 -33.96 5.93
CA GLN A 1092 2.20 -33.83 5.22
C GLN A 1092 1.95 -33.86 3.71
N ILE A 1093 2.65 -33.04 2.93
CA ILE A 1093 2.57 -32.98 1.47
C ILE A 1093 3.95 -33.18 0.81
N PRO A 1094 4.04 -33.61 -0.45
CA PRO A 1094 5.26 -33.48 -1.25
C PRO A 1094 5.64 -32.00 -1.40
N TRP A 1095 6.78 -31.61 -0.84
CA TRP A 1095 7.35 -30.26 -0.96
C TRP A 1095 8.83 -30.40 -1.31
N GLY A 1096 9.24 -29.80 -2.43
CA GLY A 1096 10.62 -29.80 -2.91
C GLY A 1096 11.57 -28.95 -2.04
N LEU A 1097 12.86 -29.01 -2.39
CA LEU A 1097 13.90 -28.17 -1.78
C LEU A 1097 14.57 -27.28 -2.82
N TYR A 1098 14.52 -25.96 -2.63
CA TYR A 1098 15.29 -25.01 -3.43
C TYR A 1098 16.79 -25.31 -3.31
N LYS A 1099 17.46 -25.47 -4.46
CA LYS A 1099 18.85 -25.94 -4.59
C LYS A 1099 19.18 -27.24 -3.81
N GLY A 1100 18.18 -28.00 -3.36
CA GLY A 1100 18.39 -29.15 -2.47
C GLY A 1100 18.81 -28.82 -1.03
N LYS A 1101 18.59 -27.58 -0.54
CA LYS A 1101 19.14 -27.10 0.76
C LYS A 1101 18.12 -26.51 1.73
N VAL A 1102 17.02 -25.93 1.25
CA VAL A 1102 15.95 -25.26 2.04
C VAL A 1102 14.60 -25.51 1.36
N PRO A 1103 13.44 -25.37 2.03
CA PRO A 1103 12.13 -25.51 1.38
C PRO A 1103 12.05 -24.70 0.09
N ASP A 1104 11.50 -25.29 -0.97
CA ASP A 1104 11.23 -24.55 -2.20
C ASP A 1104 10.03 -23.61 -2.06
N ALA A 1105 9.71 -22.85 -3.11
CA ALA A 1105 8.47 -22.08 -3.18
C ALA A 1105 7.26 -22.94 -2.79
N VAL A 1106 6.30 -22.35 -2.07
CA VAL A 1106 5.14 -23.10 -1.54
C VAL A 1106 4.37 -23.75 -2.71
N PRO A 1107 3.99 -25.04 -2.63
CA PRO A 1107 3.22 -25.70 -3.67
C PRO A 1107 1.83 -25.07 -3.87
N ALA A 1108 1.53 -24.65 -5.11
CA ALA A 1108 0.32 -23.89 -5.42
C ALA A 1108 -1.01 -24.68 -5.37
N ALA A 1109 -0.94 -26.02 -5.29
CA ALA A 1109 -2.10 -26.91 -5.21
C ALA A 1109 -1.81 -28.12 -4.31
N THR A 1110 -2.75 -28.43 -3.42
CA THR A 1110 -2.63 -29.44 -2.35
C THR A 1110 -3.83 -30.39 -2.23
N ALA A 1111 -4.93 -30.10 -2.95
CA ALA A 1111 -6.09 -30.98 -2.97
C ALA A 1111 -5.67 -32.38 -3.47
N GLY A 1112 -5.81 -33.39 -2.61
CA GLY A 1112 -5.36 -34.76 -2.88
C GLY A 1112 -3.87 -35.04 -2.74
N SER A 1113 -3.04 -34.09 -2.27
CA SER A 1113 -1.58 -34.30 -2.11
C SER A 1113 -1.15 -34.79 -0.71
N CYS A 1114 -2.09 -34.96 0.24
CA CYS A 1114 -1.79 -35.47 1.57
C CYS A 1114 -1.14 -36.86 1.53
N VAL A 1115 0.00 -37.02 2.22
CA VAL A 1115 0.63 -38.32 2.47
C VAL A 1115 -0.31 -39.16 3.36
N PRO A 1116 -0.71 -40.38 2.97
CA PRO A 1116 -1.64 -41.21 3.74
C PRO A 1116 -1.17 -41.44 5.17
N GLY A 1117 -2.11 -41.38 6.12
CA GLY A 1117 -1.83 -41.55 7.56
C GLY A 1117 -1.17 -40.34 8.25
N THR A 1118 -0.96 -39.23 7.55
CA THR A 1118 -0.39 -37.99 8.14
C THR A 1118 -1.42 -36.94 8.52
N VAL A 1119 -2.72 -37.17 8.26
CA VAL A 1119 -3.81 -36.28 8.67
C VAL A 1119 -3.94 -36.31 10.20
N LYS A 1120 -3.63 -35.18 10.85
CA LYS A 1120 -3.69 -35.03 12.32
C LYS A 1120 -3.75 -33.55 12.72
N GLU A 1121 -3.79 -33.31 14.02
CA GLU A 1121 -3.57 -31.98 14.60
C GLU A 1121 -2.07 -31.62 14.65
N TYR A 1122 -1.78 -30.35 14.39
CA TYR A 1122 -0.48 -29.70 14.39
C TYR A 1122 -0.57 -28.41 15.22
N THR A 1123 0.58 -27.98 15.75
CA THR A 1123 0.71 -26.79 16.57
C THR A 1123 1.36 -25.67 15.76
N LEU A 1124 0.80 -24.46 15.82
CA LEU A 1124 1.49 -23.23 15.45
C LEU A 1124 1.84 -22.45 16.73
N ILE A 1125 3.08 -21.97 16.83
CA ILE A 1125 3.59 -21.17 17.96
C ILE A 1125 3.98 -19.76 17.49
N PRO A 1126 4.11 -18.76 18.38
CA PRO A 1126 4.56 -17.41 18.01
C PRO A 1126 5.91 -17.44 17.28
N TYR A 1127 5.96 -16.79 16.11
CA TYR A 1127 7.10 -16.81 15.20
C TYR A 1127 8.41 -16.41 15.87
N GLY A 1128 8.40 -15.39 16.73
CA GLY A 1128 9.59 -14.94 17.47
C GLY A 1128 10.23 -16.00 18.37
N ALA A 1129 9.46 -17.01 18.82
CA ALA A 1129 9.98 -18.13 19.60
C ALA A 1129 10.46 -19.30 18.73
N ALA A 1130 9.95 -19.42 17.51
CA ALA A 1130 10.23 -20.50 16.58
C ALA A 1130 11.54 -20.24 15.81
N LYS A 1131 12.69 -20.41 16.46
CA LYS A 1131 14.04 -20.16 15.87
C LYS A 1131 14.29 -20.92 14.56
N ILE A 1132 13.59 -22.05 14.39
CA ILE A 1132 13.36 -22.73 13.11
C ILE A 1132 11.84 -22.96 12.98
N HIS A 1133 11.30 -22.78 11.77
CA HIS A 1133 9.88 -22.52 11.57
C HIS A 1133 9.42 -22.68 10.12
N MET A 1134 8.11 -22.77 9.92
CA MET A 1134 7.44 -22.54 8.63
C MET A 1134 6.31 -21.54 8.85
N SER A 1135 6.36 -20.36 8.24
CA SER A 1135 5.38 -19.27 8.45
C SER A 1135 4.52 -18.92 7.24
N GLU A 1136 4.93 -19.35 6.05
CA GLU A 1136 4.12 -19.28 4.83
C GLU A 1136 3.70 -20.70 4.46
N LEU A 1137 2.49 -21.07 4.89
CA LEU A 1137 2.00 -22.43 4.89
C LEU A 1137 1.04 -22.69 3.71
N PRO A 1138 1.16 -23.79 2.97
CA PRO A 1138 0.14 -24.21 2.03
C PRO A 1138 -1.14 -24.58 2.78
N THR A 1139 -2.30 -24.34 2.18
CA THR A 1139 -3.61 -24.73 2.73
C THR A 1139 -4.03 -26.12 2.24
N VAL A 1140 -5.04 -26.75 2.86
CA VAL A 1140 -5.71 -27.97 2.36
C VAL A 1140 -7.14 -28.04 2.91
N ASP A 1141 -8.08 -28.59 2.15
CA ASP A 1141 -9.44 -28.88 2.64
C ASP A 1141 -9.53 -30.34 3.11
N LEU A 1142 -9.83 -30.56 4.39
CA LEU A 1142 -9.97 -31.90 4.98
C LEU A 1142 -11.44 -32.32 5.20
N SER A 1143 -12.41 -31.46 4.83
CA SER A 1143 -13.84 -31.71 5.07
C SER A 1143 -14.35 -33.02 4.46
N GLY A 1144 -13.85 -33.38 3.27
CA GLY A 1144 -14.17 -34.63 2.59
C GLY A 1144 -13.58 -35.90 3.25
N LEU A 1145 -12.41 -35.79 3.89
CA LEU A 1145 -11.69 -36.94 4.46
C LEU A 1145 -12.28 -37.39 5.81
N VAL A 1146 -12.79 -36.46 6.62
CA VAL A 1146 -13.46 -36.80 7.89
C VAL A 1146 -14.72 -37.63 7.64
N ALA A 1147 -15.43 -37.37 6.54
CA ALA A 1147 -16.64 -38.11 6.16
C ALA A 1147 -16.37 -39.57 5.73
N GLU A 1148 -15.15 -39.91 5.30
CA GLU A 1148 -14.77 -41.31 5.03
C GLU A 1148 -14.32 -42.03 6.30
N ASP A 1149 -13.52 -41.40 7.17
CA ASP A 1149 -13.05 -42.01 8.41
C ASP A 1149 -14.19 -42.23 9.43
N GLU A 1150 -15.22 -41.37 9.45
CA GLU A 1150 -16.46 -41.65 10.20
C GLU A 1150 -17.31 -42.76 9.57
N LYS A 1151 -17.35 -42.86 8.23
CA LYS A 1151 -18.02 -44.00 7.55
C LYS A 1151 -17.28 -45.31 7.83
N GLU A 1152 -15.95 -45.32 7.83
CA GLU A 1152 -15.17 -46.52 8.11
C GLU A 1152 -15.28 -46.94 9.59
N LYS A 1153 -15.32 -45.98 10.52
CA LYS A 1153 -15.65 -46.24 11.92
C LYS A 1153 -17.08 -46.76 12.09
N ALA A 1154 -18.07 -46.22 11.38
CA ALA A 1154 -19.43 -46.75 11.38
C ALA A 1154 -19.48 -48.18 10.81
N PHE A 1155 -18.71 -48.48 9.77
CA PHE A 1155 -18.60 -49.82 9.17
C PHE A 1155 -17.93 -50.81 10.14
N ARG A 1156 -16.88 -50.41 10.85
CA ARG A 1156 -16.20 -51.23 11.88
C ARG A 1156 -17.06 -51.43 13.13
N VAL A 1157 -17.96 -50.51 13.46
CA VAL A 1157 -18.95 -50.67 14.54
C VAL A 1157 -20.11 -51.59 14.11
N GLN A 1158 -20.51 -51.57 12.84
CA GLN A 1158 -21.51 -52.53 12.31
C GLN A 1158 -20.94 -53.93 12.06
N GLY A 1159 -19.65 -54.07 11.76
CA GLY A 1159 -18.97 -55.36 11.60
C GLY A 1159 -18.65 -56.10 12.90
N GLY A 1160 -19.02 -55.55 14.07
CA GLY A 1160 -18.76 -56.14 15.40
C GLY A 1160 -19.94 -56.89 16.02
N ILE A 1161 -20.97 -57.24 15.23
CA ILE A 1161 -22.13 -58.02 15.68
C ILE A 1161 -22.38 -59.18 14.69
N ASP A 1162 -21.39 -60.05 14.55
CA ASP A 1162 -21.52 -61.43 14.05
C ASP A 1162 -20.19 -62.20 14.30
N ASP A 1163 -19.87 -62.43 15.59
CA ASP A 1163 -19.02 -63.51 16.12
C ASP A 1163 -19.20 -63.64 17.65
#